data_AF-A0A7S6S1C0-F1
#
_entry.id   AF-A0A7S6S1C0-F1
#
_cell.length_a   1.000
_cell.length_b   1.000
_cell.length_c   1.000
_cell.angle_alpha   90.00
_cell.angle_beta   90.00
_cell.angle_gamma   90.00
#
_symmetry.space_group_name_H-M   'P 1'
#
loop_
_entity.id
_entity.type
_entity.pdbx_description
1 polymer ?
#
loop_
_entity_poly.entity_id
_entity_poly.type
_entity_poly.pdbx_seq_one_letter_code
_entity_poly.pdbx_strand_id
1 'polypeptide(L)'
;MRAALSVAALATDLNLSTQVRAMVIQSLRRVSRGFTVGTAIALGVTAWASPPMMPVPDRLPNERAAVSSVRVEALHEHDPAGCDLCAAAKLRAAADLAGAPVIEGGLAGSSLSDTDVQHYTLDLTVTPALDHLAGTCTMEVDVVAASLDRFEFRLADTFLISSLTVDGVEATWQRMDPIHVRVTLDPPRPAAARFDLSVAYEGVPTSLGLNSIVFQNRGFPSVRVFYTLSEPWFAYTWWPQKDDNNDKATGTLIFTVPGNYSVASNGLLTEEVTLPSGQKRYRWETAYQTTPYLFSMGGANYVRFGSTFNHAGGSMPMQFFLYPDSNTTSNRNRCFQTAEMLAAFGNIFGPYPFINEKYGIYQFGFSGGMEHQTMTGQGVFSESITAHEVGHQWWGNMITCATWSDIWLQEGMATYCEALWQEFKPGGGPSALQATMNNRRPSSVNGTVYIPNPTTVNRIFSSDFSYRKAGWVFHMLRRVVGSAKFFDILAAFRAEYEDGTATTAQFVAVAEAVHGEPLDWFFDPWLYQVGAPEYRYAWRSLTLGQKSYVELYLTQIQNVNWPTFTMPVDVLIATSETQSTTTPVWNSARAQHYLLPQPAPPLGLALDPKDWVLIVSKQETPFVEGPPKIIATTPEPGERNAAVDRVTVSFHKPVSVSAFDFSLEAELSGEVPIVVAYNAIEHQAVLTPGDALRPDRYRLTVWDSVTDAASSQSLDGEIADPLNPAALPSGDGLPGGSAVIEFIVTQPVIPGDLNCDGAVNNFDIDAFVLALVDAVAYSQAYPLCNPMAGDVDGDGHFDNFDIDDFVARLLN
;
A
#
# COMPACT_ATOMS: atom_id res chain seq x y z
N MET A 1 37.69 -17.37 -1.64
CA MET A 1 38.96 -17.64 -2.37
C MET A 1 39.77 -16.39 -2.72
N ARG A 2 39.16 -15.22 -2.95
CA ARG A 2 39.89 -13.93 -3.07
C ARG A 2 40.27 -13.27 -1.72
N ALA A 3 39.60 -13.63 -0.61
CA ALA A 3 40.00 -13.18 0.74
C ALA A 3 41.27 -13.89 1.28
N ALA A 4 41.52 -15.15 0.88
CA ALA A 4 42.67 -15.92 1.33
C ALA A 4 44.01 -15.47 0.69
N LEU A 5 43.95 -14.74 -0.43
CA LEU A 5 45.13 -14.18 -1.12
C LEU A 5 45.53 -12.80 -0.60
N SER A 6 44.66 -12.14 0.18
CA SER A 6 44.93 -10.83 0.79
C SER A 6 45.75 -10.94 2.08
N VAL A 7 45.56 -12.02 2.84
CA VAL A 7 46.21 -12.22 4.15
C VAL A 7 47.64 -12.77 4.03
N ALA A 8 47.95 -13.52 2.97
CA ALA A 8 49.31 -14.01 2.71
C ALA A 8 50.29 -12.91 2.27
N ALA A 9 49.78 -11.77 1.77
CA ALA A 9 50.59 -10.65 1.30
C ALA A 9 51.02 -9.68 2.44
N LEU A 10 50.38 -9.73 3.62
CA LEU A 10 50.77 -8.92 4.78
C LEU A 10 51.85 -9.57 5.68
N ALA A 11 52.18 -10.84 5.47
CA ALA A 11 53.18 -11.54 6.30
C ALA A 11 54.66 -11.23 5.91
N THR A 12 54.86 -10.43 4.87
CA THR A 12 56.19 -10.09 4.33
C THR A 12 56.84 -8.84 4.93
N ASP A 13 56.13 -8.03 5.72
CA ASP A 13 56.65 -6.74 6.24
C ASP A 13 56.76 -6.63 7.77
N LEU A 14 56.64 -7.74 8.51
CA LEU A 14 56.86 -7.74 9.97
C LEU A 14 58.15 -8.46 10.36
N ASN A 15 59.02 -7.75 11.07
CA ASN A 15 60.32 -8.19 11.55
C ASN A 15 60.18 -9.04 12.83
N LEU A 16 59.36 -10.08 12.76
CA LEU A 16 59.07 -11.00 13.86
C LEU A 16 60.11 -12.12 13.95
N SER A 17 60.47 -12.51 15.17
CA SER A 17 61.39 -13.63 15.42
C SER A 17 60.82 -14.95 14.85
N THR A 18 61.71 -15.84 14.42
CA THR A 18 61.36 -17.08 13.68
C THR A 18 60.43 -18.03 14.47
N GLN A 19 60.36 -17.89 15.80
CA GLN A 19 59.43 -18.65 16.66
C GLN A 19 57.97 -18.17 16.55
N VAL A 20 57.74 -16.85 16.43
CA VAL A 20 56.38 -16.27 16.37
C VAL A 20 55.71 -16.57 15.02
N ARG A 21 56.48 -16.53 13.92
CA ARG A 21 56.02 -16.98 12.58
C ARG A 21 55.53 -18.43 12.57
N ALA A 22 56.16 -19.31 13.35
CA ALA A 22 55.78 -20.72 13.39
C ALA A 22 54.46 -20.95 14.15
N MET A 23 54.19 -20.19 15.22
CA MET A 23 52.97 -20.29 16.03
C MET A 23 51.75 -19.70 15.30
N VAL A 24 51.88 -18.52 14.68
CA VAL A 24 50.80 -17.88 13.91
C VAL A 24 50.38 -18.75 12.71
N ILE A 25 51.34 -19.35 11.99
CA ILE A 25 51.05 -20.29 10.90
C ILE A 25 50.40 -21.59 11.42
N GLN A 26 50.70 -22.03 12.65
CA GLN A 26 50.08 -23.21 13.27
C GLN A 26 48.62 -22.95 13.70
N SER A 27 48.30 -21.79 14.25
CA SER A 27 46.93 -21.41 14.63
C SER A 27 46.04 -21.18 13.40
N LEU A 28 46.55 -20.48 12.37
CA LEU A 28 45.84 -20.32 11.10
C LEU A 28 45.57 -21.67 10.39
N ARG A 29 46.46 -22.66 10.57
CA ARG A 29 46.25 -24.03 10.08
C ARG A 29 45.21 -24.81 10.89
N ARG A 30 45.03 -24.54 12.19
CA ARG A 30 43.99 -25.19 13.02
C ARG A 30 42.59 -24.69 12.66
N VAL A 31 42.42 -23.37 12.48
CA VAL A 31 41.13 -22.79 12.04
C VAL A 31 40.72 -23.30 10.66
N SER A 32 41.67 -23.51 9.75
CA SER A 32 41.39 -24.08 8.42
C SER A 32 41.09 -25.60 8.40
N ARG A 33 41.34 -26.33 9.50
CA ARG A 33 41.17 -27.79 9.60
C ARG A 33 40.04 -28.24 10.53
N GLY A 34 39.27 -27.31 11.10
CA GLY A 34 38.14 -27.60 12.00
C GLY A 34 36.83 -28.03 11.33
N PHE A 35 36.72 -28.00 10.00
CA PHE A 35 35.49 -28.37 9.28
C PHE A 35 35.71 -29.54 8.32
N THR A 36 36.03 -30.74 8.83
CA THR A 36 35.69 -32.01 8.15
C THR A 36 35.93 -33.24 9.04
N VAL A 37 34.90 -33.69 9.77
CA VAL A 37 34.55 -35.09 10.12
C VAL A 37 33.06 -35.01 10.52
N GLY A 38 32.06 -35.70 9.95
CA GLY A 38 32.04 -37.01 9.32
C GLY A 38 31.55 -38.08 10.30
N THR A 39 30.25 -38.15 10.60
CA THR A 39 29.68 -39.36 11.24
C THR A 39 28.38 -39.77 10.56
N ALA A 40 28.44 -40.92 9.89
CA ALA A 40 27.30 -41.69 9.42
C ALA A 40 26.91 -42.72 10.51
N ILE A 41 25.61 -42.85 10.81
CA ILE A 41 24.99 -44.00 11.48
C ILE A 41 23.59 -44.13 10.82
N ALA A 42 23.43 -44.99 9.81
CA ALA A 42 23.05 -46.40 9.89
C ALA A 42 21.56 -46.64 10.23
N LEU A 43 20.89 -47.24 9.23
CA LEU A 43 19.53 -47.78 9.21
C LEU A 43 19.27 -48.78 10.36
N GLY A 44 18.08 -48.70 10.96
CA GLY A 44 17.52 -49.71 11.85
C GLY A 44 15.99 -49.76 11.70
N VAL A 45 15.51 -50.87 11.15
CA VAL A 45 14.10 -51.25 10.94
C VAL A 45 13.59 -52.04 12.15
N THR A 46 12.40 -51.71 12.68
CA THR A 46 11.37 -52.60 13.31
C THR A 46 10.22 -51.68 13.78
N ALA A 47 8.99 -51.66 13.24
CA ALA A 47 7.90 -52.65 13.16
C ALA A 47 7.06 -52.80 14.47
N TRP A 48 5.72 -52.75 14.31
CA TRP A 48 4.59 -53.06 15.23
C TRP A 48 4.21 -51.95 16.24
N ALA A 49 2.95 -51.54 16.49
CA ALA A 49 1.61 -52.03 16.16
C ALA A 49 0.53 -50.92 16.32
N SER A 50 -0.62 -51.04 15.63
CA SER A 50 -1.90 -50.36 15.93
C SER A 50 -2.84 -51.30 16.74
N PRO A 51 -4.11 -50.98 17.10
CA PRO A 51 -4.80 -49.77 17.61
C PRO A 51 -5.59 -50.16 18.93
N PRO A 52 -6.71 -49.53 19.41
CA PRO A 52 -8.02 -49.45 18.72
C PRO A 52 -8.90 -48.19 18.97
N MET A 53 -10.02 -48.19 18.24
CA MET A 53 -11.12 -47.23 18.07
C MET A 53 -12.10 -47.04 19.25
N MET A 54 -12.71 -45.83 19.30
CA MET A 54 -14.14 -45.45 19.57
C MET A 54 -14.83 -45.86 20.90
N PRO A 55 -15.94 -45.19 21.36
CA PRO A 55 -17.01 -44.54 20.58
C PRO A 55 -17.65 -43.23 21.09
N VAL A 56 -18.43 -42.64 20.19
CA VAL A 56 -19.47 -41.58 20.37
C VAL A 56 -20.65 -42.12 21.21
N PRO A 57 -21.38 -41.26 21.95
CA PRO A 57 -22.82 -41.12 21.68
C PRO A 57 -23.41 -39.69 21.87
N ASP A 58 -24.23 -39.30 20.88
CA ASP A 58 -25.55 -38.62 20.88
C ASP A 58 -25.96 -37.43 21.82
N ARG A 59 -26.45 -36.38 21.12
CA ARG A 59 -27.67 -35.53 21.32
C ARG A 59 -27.84 -34.58 22.53
N LEU A 60 -27.85 -33.26 22.22
CA LEU A 60 -28.70 -32.08 22.59
C LEU A 60 -29.49 -32.05 23.94
N PRO A 61 -29.81 -30.89 24.58
CA PRO A 61 -30.06 -29.55 23.98
C PRO A 61 -29.62 -28.29 24.79
N ASN A 62 -29.74 -27.13 24.14
CA ASN A 62 -29.94 -25.73 24.63
C ASN A 62 -29.69 -25.40 26.11
N GLU A 63 -28.78 -24.45 26.37
CA GLU A 63 -28.99 -23.42 27.39
C GLU A 63 -28.13 -22.16 27.16
N ARG A 64 -28.76 -20.99 27.33
CA ARG A 64 -28.15 -19.67 27.37
C ARG A 64 -27.46 -19.48 28.72
N ALA A 65 -26.18 -19.11 28.76
CA ALA A 65 -25.61 -18.36 29.88
C ALA A 65 -24.25 -17.72 29.49
N ALA A 66 -23.97 -16.61 30.16
CA ALA A 66 -22.88 -15.67 29.97
C ALA A 66 -21.47 -16.30 30.08
N VAL A 67 -20.50 -15.72 29.39
CA VAL A 67 -19.08 -16.04 29.58
C VAL A 67 -18.30 -14.79 29.97
N SER A 68 -17.73 -14.88 31.16
CA SER A 68 -16.74 -14.02 31.78
C SER A 68 -15.41 -14.04 31.03
N SER A 69 -14.74 -12.90 31.01
CA SER A 69 -13.36 -12.69 30.54
C SER A 69 -12.36 -13.68 31.16
N VAL A 70 -11.66 -14.42 30.32
CA VAL A 70 -10.42 -15.12 30.66
C VAL A 70 -9.31 -14.49 29.82
N ARG A 71 -8.32 -13.89 30.48
CA ARG A 71 -7.07 -13.42 29.86
C ARG A 71 -6.25 -14.65 29.46
N VAL A 72 -5.76 -14.66 28.22
CA VAL A 72 -4.74 -15.60 27.76
C VAL A 72 -3.50 -14.76 27.47
N GLU A 73 -2.44 -14.99 28.24
CA GLU A 73 -1.08 -14.49 27.98
C GLU A 73 -0.52 -15.24 26.76
N ALA A 74 -0.14 -14.52 25.72
CA ALA A 74 0.46 -15.07 24.52
C ALA A 74 1.99 -14.88 24.56
N LEU A 75 2.71 -15.98 24.83
CA LEU A 75 4.12 -16.12 24.49
C LEU A 75 4.23 -16.27 22.97
N HIS A 76 4.95 -15.37 22.32
CA HIS A 76 5.22 -15.38 20.89
C HIS A 76 6.42 -16.29 20.59
N GLU A 77 6.16 -17.46 19.98
CA GLU A 77 7.11 -18.11 19.08
C GLU A 77 6.54 -18.03 17.65
N HIS A 78 7.38 -17.57 16.71
CA HIS A 78 7.05 -17.40 15.30
C HIS A 78 6.70 -18.74 14.63
N ASP A 79 5.43 -18.94 14.28
CA ASP A 79 4.98 -20.01 13.38
C ASP A 79 4.53 -19.41 12.03
N PRO A 80 5.26 -19.66 10.91
CA PRO A 80 4.88 -19.23 9.57
C PRO A 80 3.51 -19.75 9.09
N ALA A 81 3.00 -20.85 9.66
CA ALA A 81 1.69 -21.40 9.30
C ALA A 81 0.51 -20.60 9.88
N GLY A 82 0.75 -19.78 10.91
CA GLY A 82 -0.26 -18.89 11.51
C GLY A 82 -0.67 -17.74 10.59
N CYS A 83 0.25 -17.25 9.75
CA CYS A 83 -0.02 -16.18 8.78
C CYS A 83 -0.92 -16.66 7.63
N ASP A 84 -0.72 -17.87 7.13
CA ASP A 84 -1.55 -18.45 6.06
C ASP A 84 -2.97 -18.77 6.53
N LEU A 85 -3.12 -19.21 7.78
CA LEU A 85 -4.44 -19.46 8.39
C LEU A 85 -5.17 -18.16 8.74
N CYS A 86 -4.44 -17.09 9.11
CA CYS A 86 -5.04 -15.77 9.36
C CYS A 86 -5.44 -15.09 8.04
N ALA A 87 -4.64 -15.21 6.98
CA ALA A 87 -5.00 -14.76 5.63
C ALA A 87 -6.18 -15.55 5.05
N ALA A 88 -6.22 -16.88 5.22
CA ALA A 88 -7.34 -17.72 4.80
C ALA A 88 -8.61 -17.47 5.63
N ALA A 89 -8.47 -17.19 6.93
CA ALA A 89 -9.59 -16.80 7.79
C ALA A 89 -10.08 -15.38 7.48
N LYS A 90 -9.21 -14.44 7.07
CA LYS A 90 -9.59 -13.12 6.56
C LYS A 90 -10.24 -13.21 5.18
N LEU A 91 -9.78 -14.08 4.28
CA LEU A 91 -10.44 -14.39 3.00
C LEU A 91 -11.83 -15.03 3.22
N ARG A 92 -11.96 -15.92 4.20
CA ARG A 92 -13.27 -16.50 4.60
C ARG A 92 -14.16 -15.50 5.33
N ALA A 93 -13.62 -14.63 6.19
CA ALA A 93 -14.39 -13.58 6.85
C ALA A 93 -14.80 -12.48 5.87
N ALA A 94 -13.98 -12.17 4.86
CA ALA A 94 -14.34 -11.33 3.73
C ALA A 94 -15.39 -12.01 2.83
N ALA A 95 -15.33 -13.33 2.65
CA ALA A 95 -16.38 -14.11 1.97
C ALA A 95 -17.69 -14.19 2.79
N ASP A 96 -17.61 -14.24 4.12
CA ASP A 96 -18.75 -14.26 5.04
C ASP A 96 -19.34 -12.85 5.26
N LEU A 97 -18.54 -11.78 5.12
CA LEU A 97 -18.98 -10.38 5.02
C LEU A 97 -19.41 -10.00 3.59
N ALA A 98 -19.06 -10.81 2.58
CA ALA A 98 -19.55 -10.73 1.21
C ALA A 98 -20.96 -11.33 1.04
N GLY A 99 -21.74 -11.42 2.12
CA GLY A 99 -23.20 -11.36 2.05
C GLY A 99 -23.72 -9.99 1.56
N ALA A 100 -22.94 -9.25 0.77
CA ALA A 100 -23.40 -8.10 0.02
C ALA A 100 -24.33 -8.64 -1.08
N PRO A 101 -25.51 -8.04 -1.29
CA PRO A 101 -26.32 -8.42 -2.42
C PRO A 101 -25.49 -8.10 -3.67
N VAL A 102 -25.07 -9.15 -4.39
CA VAL A 102 -25.03 -9.10 -5.84
C VAL A 102 -26.33 -8.39 -6.22
N ILE A 103 -26.27 -7.26 -6.91
CA ILE A 103 -27.45 -6.83 -7.65
C ILE A 103 -27.60 -7.89 -8.75
N GLU A 104 -28.18 -9.03 -8.37
CA GLU A 104 -28.75 -10.00 -9.28
C GLU A 104 -29.87 -9.25 -9.99
N GLY A 105 -29.50 -8.56 -11.07
CA GLY A 105 -30.37 -8.45 -12.23
C GLY A 105 -30.54 -9.81 -12.92
N GLY A 106 -29.75 -10.83 -12.55
CA GLY A 106 -29.96 -12.21 -12.97
C GLY A 106 -31.23 -12.77 -12.34
N LEU A 107 -32.32 -12.81 -13.12
CA LEU A 107 -33.47 -13.64 -12.78
C LEU A 107 -32.99 -15.10 -12.66
N ALA A 108 -33.40 -15.79 -11.59
CA ALA A 108 -33.07 -17.19 -11.29
C ALA A 108 -32.96 -18.05 -12.57
N GLY A 109 -31.79 -18.66 -12.76
CA GLY A 109 -31.45 -19.32 -14.01
C GLY A 109 -29.97 -19.61 -14.14
N SER A 110 -29.24 -18.87 -14.97
CA SER A 110 -27.80 -19.05 -15.22
C SER A 110 -26.99 -18.09 -14.34
N SER A 111 -25.89 -18.58 -13.74
CA SER A 111 -24.90 -17.69 -13.15
C SER A 111 -24.20 -16.93 -14.28
N LEU A 112 -23.89 -15.64 -14.10
CA LEU A 112 -23.04 -14.90 -15.06
C LEU A 112 -21.71 -15.64 -15.29
N SER A 113 -21.19 -16.33 -14.28
CA SER A 113 -19.98 -17.14 -14.35
C SER A 113 -20.08 -18.41 -15.21
N ASP A 114 -21.26 -18.79 -15.70
CA ASP A 114 -21.45 -20.04 -16.46
C ASP A 114 -20.93 -19.93 -17.91
N THR A 115 -20.59 -18.71 -18.34
CA THR A 115 -20.13 -18.38 -19.69
C THR A 115 -19.07 -17.29 -19.66
N ASP A 116 -18.28 -17.25 -20.73
CA ASP A 116 -17.23 -16.27 -21.00
C ASP A 116 -17.41 -15.78 -22.45
N VAL A 117 -17.61 -14.47 -22.64
CA VAL A 117 -17.80 -13.88 -23.97
C VAL A 117 -16.45 -13.43 -24.52
N GLN A 118 -16.06 -14.02 -25.63
CA GLN A 118 -14.71 -13.90 -26.18
C GLN A 118 -14.59 -12.75 -27.17
N HIS A 119 -15.65 -12.52 -27.95
CA HIS A 119 -15.68 -11.48 -28.98
C HIS A 119 -17.09 -10.95 -29.20
N TYR A 120 -17.20 -9.63 -29.40
CA TYR A 120 -18.40 -8.98 -29.91
C TYR A 120 -18.18 -8.47 -31.32
N THR A 121 -19.05 -8.85 -32.26
CA THR A 121 -19.18 -8.18 -33.56
C THR A 121 -20.45 -7.36 -33.58
N LEU A 122 -20.31 -6.04 -33.58
CA LEU A 122 -21.42 -5.10 -33.60
C LEU A 122 -21.47 -4.39 -34.96
N ASP A 123 -22.47 -4.69 -35.79
CA ASP A 123 -22.71 -4.02 -37.08
C ASP A 123 -23.99 -3.21 -37.02
N LEU A 124 -23.85 -1.88 -36.93
CA LEU A 124 -24.96 -0.96 -36.72
C LEU A 124 -25.03 0.12 -37.79
N THR A 125 -26.23 0.32 -38.31
CA THR A 125 -26.63 1.54 -39.00
C THR A 125 -27.19 2.53 -37.99
N VAL A 126 -26.57 3.70 -37.89
CA VAL A 126 -27.04 4.81 -37.05
C VAL A 126 -27.72 5.82 -37.96
N THR A 127 -28.97 6.17 -37.64
CA THR A 127 -29.74 7.20 -38.34
C THR A 127 -29.99 8.38 -37.39
N PRO A 128 -29.05 9.34 -37.28
CA PRO A 128 -29.14 10.40 -36.26
C PRO A 128 -30.40 11.25 -36.37
N ALA A 129 -30.89 11.48 -37.59
CA ALA A 129 -32.10 12.29 -37.82
C ALA A 129 -33.38 11.69 -37.20
N LEU A 130 -33.36 10.40 -36.91
CA LEU A 130 -34.49 9.66 -36.32
C LEU A 130 -34.16 9.11 -34.92
N ASP A 131 -32.97 9.42 -34.40
CA ASP A 131 -32.41 8.81 -33.19
C ASP A 131 -32.52 7.27 -33.23
N HIS A 132 -32.28 6.67 -34.39
CA HIS A 132 -32.58 5.24 -34.63
C HIS A 132 -31.31 4.43 -34.84
N LEU A 133 -31.28 3.23 -34.26
CA LEU A 133 -30.25 2.21 -34.45
C LEU A 133 -30.88 0.96 -35.05
N ALA A 134 -30.19 0.34 -36.01
CA ALA A 134 -30.59 -0.96 -36.57
C ALA A 134 -29.36 -1.76 -36.97
N GLY A 135 -29.35 -3.06 -36.70
CA GLY A 135 -28.25 -3.92 -37.12
C GLY A 135 -28.18 -5.24 -36.37
N THR A 136 -26.97 -5.76 -36.19
CA THR A 136 -26.74 -7.08 -35.59
C THR A 136 -25.58 -7.03 -34.61
N CYS A 137 -25.78 -7.64 -33.43
CA CYS A 137 -24.70 -7.96 -32.50
C CYS A 137 -24.49 -9.48 -32.54
N THR A 138 -23.27 -9.94 -32.75
CA THR A 138 -22.88 -11.36 -32.62
C THR A 138 -21.92 -11.50 -31.45
N MET A 139 -22.20 -12.46 -30.56
CA MET A 139 -21.37 -12.80 -29.41
C MET A 139 -20.78 -14.19 -29.63
N GLU A 140 -19.46 -14.31 -29.56
CA GLU A 140 -18.77 -15.61 -29.49
C GLU A 140 -18.66 -16.01 -28.02
N VAL A 141 -19.33 -17.08 -27.61
CA VAL A 141 -19.50 -17.42 -26.18
C VAL A 141 -18.91 -18.80 -25.89
N ASP A 142 -17.96 -18.85 -24.96
CA ASP A 142 -17.45 -20.09 -24.38
C ASP A 142 -18.28 -20.53 -23.18
N VAL A 143 -18.55 -21.83 -23.10
CA VAL A 143 -19.32 -22.44 -22.02
C VAL A 143 -18.37 -22.90 -20.91
N VAL A 144 -18.50 -22.29 -19.73
CA VAL A 144 -17.70 -22.60 -18.54
C VAL A 144 -18.40 -23.66 -17.68
N ALA A 145 -19.74 -23.58 -17.56
CA ALA A 145 -20.53 -24.54 -16.82
C ALA A 145 -20.44 -25.96 -17.41
N ALA A 146 -20.66 -26.98 -16.55
CA ALA A 146 -20.66 -28.38 -16.97
C ALA A 146 -21.65 -28.68 -18.11
N SER A 147 -22.80 -28.00 -18.09
CA SER A 147 -23.84 -28.04 -19.12
C SER A 147 -24.62 -26.73 -19.08
N LEU A 148 -24.86 -26.12 -20.24
CA LEU A 148 -25.56 -24.85 -20.40
C LEU A 148 -26.75 -25.04 -21.34
N ASP A 149 -27.96 -24.90 -20.82
CA ASP A 149 -29.22 -25.04 -21.56
C ASP A 149 -29.87 -23.67 -21.89
N ARG A 150 -29.28 -22.58 -21.41
CA ARG A 150 -29.76 -21.22 -21.63
C ARG A 150 -28.62 -20.20 -21.55
N PHE A 151 -28.78 -19.09 -22.25
CA PHE A 151 -27.89 -17.93 -22.17
C PHE A 151 -28.73 -16.66 -22.01
N GLU A 152 -28.26 -15.71 -21.22
CA GLU A 152 -28.94 -14.43 -20.99
C GLU A 152 -28.07 -13.25 -21.43
N PHE A 153 -28.71 -12.27 -22.08
CA PHE A 153 -28.11 -10.98 -22.38
C PHE A 153 -29.10 -9.86 -22.08
N ARG A 154 -28.59 -8.64 -22.00
CA ARG A 154 -29.34 -7.42 -21.75
C ARG A 154 -29.51 -6.62 -23.04
N LEU A 155 -30.74 -6.20 -23.31
CA LEU A 155 -31.11 -5.25 -24.36
C LEU A 155 -32.43 -4.57 -23.97
N ALA A 156 -32.49 -3.24 -24.01
CA ALA A 156 -33.72 -2.50 -23.71
C ALA A 156 -34.91 -2.94 -24.59
N ASP A 157 -36.11 -2.98 -24.01
CA ASP A 157 -37.35 -3.35 -24.69
C ASP A 157 -37.84 -2.32 -25.72
N THR A 158 -37.19 -1.15 -25.79
CA THR A 158 -37.38 -0.20 -26.89
C THR A 158 -36.81 -0.69 -28.22
N PHE A 159 -36.05 -1.78 -28.20
CA PHE A 159 -35.57 -2.46 -29.40
C PHE A 159 -36.42 -3.69 -29.74
N LEU A 160 -36.87 -3.73 -30.99
CA LEU A 160 -37.44 -4.91 -31.61
C LEU A 160 -36.30 -5.87 -31.97
N ILE A 161 -36.35 -7.11 -31.47
CA ILE A 161 -35.48 -8.20 -31.95
C ILE A 161 -36.18 -8.83 -33.15
N SER A 162 -35.62 -8.64 -34.34
CA SER A 162 -36.18 -9.12 -35.61
C SER A 162 -35.71 -10.53 -35.97
N SER A 163 -34.54 -10.94 -35.47
CA SER A 163 -34.00 -12.30 -35.60
C SER A 163 -33.04 -12.58 -34.45
N LEU A 164 -33.04 -13.82 -33.98
CA LEU A 164 -32.10 -14.31 -32.98
C LEU A 164 -31.69 -15.74 -33.33
N THR A 165 -30.40 -15.95 -33.58
CA THR A 165 -29.86 -17.24 -34.00
C THR A 165 -28.73 -17.71 -33.08
N VAL A 166 -28.64 -19.02 -32.89
CA VAL A 166 -27.50 -19.70 -32.28
C VAL A 166 -26.87 -20.57 -33.36
N ASP A 167 -25.57 -20.38 -33.63
CA ASP A 167 -24.83 -21.05 -34.71
C ASP A 167 -25.53 -20.93 -36.09
N GLY A 168 -26.15 -19.77 -36.34
CA GLY A 168 -26.89 -19.50 -37.57
C GLY A 168 -28.27 -20.15 -37.68
N VAL A 169 -28.72 -20.90 -36.66
CA VAL A 169 -30.05 -21.50 -36.58
C VAL A 169 -30.96 -20.64 -35.70
N GLU A 170 -32.20 -20.40 -36.12
CA GLU A 170 -33.17 -19.65 -35.32
C GLU A 170 -33.38 -20.30 -33.94
N ALA A 171 -33.22 -19.49 -32.89
CA ALA A 171 -33.26 -19.99 -31.52
C ALA A 171 -34.58 -19.62 -30.82
N THR A 172 -34.99 -20.45 -29.88
CA THR A 172 -36.12 -20.14 -29.00
C THR A 172 -35.66 -19.19 -27.90
N TRP A 173 -36.34 -18.07 -27.73
CA TRP A 173 -35.99 -17.06 -26.72
C TRP A 173 -37.23 -16.45 -26.07
N GLN A 174 -37.01 -15.81 -24.93
CA GLN A 174 -38.03 -15.10 -24.17
C GLN A 174 -37.45 -13.80 -23.60
N ARG A 175 -38.17 -12.68 -23.77
CA ARG A 175 -37.90 -11.45 -23.01
C ARG A 175 -38.49 -11.62 -21.62
N MET A 176 -37.63 -11.59 -20.61
CA MET A 176 -38.01 -11.87 -19.22
C MET A 176 -38.52 -10.63 -18.51
N ASP A 177 -37.92 -9.48 -18.82
CA ASP A 177 -38.30 -8.15 -18.33
C ASP A 177 -37.86 -7.07 -19.34
N PRO A 178 -38.02 -5.76 -19.05
CA PRO A 178 -37.63 -4.69 -19.98
C PRO A 178 -36.15 -4.67 -20.40
N ILE A 179 -35.28 -5.44 -19.75
CA ILE A 179 -33.83 -5.45 -19.97
C ILE A 179 -33.33 -6.85 -20.36
N HIS A 180 -33.76 -7.90 -19.67
CA HIS A 180 -33.18 -9.24 -19.82
C HIS A 180 -33.89 -10.09 -20.89
N VAL A 181 -33.09 -10.73 -21.75
CA VAL A 181 -33.53 -11.67 -22.79
C VAL A 181 -32.82 -13.00 -22.58
N ARG A 182 -33.61 -14.08 -22.48
CA ARG A 182 -33.13 -15.44 -22.28
C ARG A 182 -33.27 -16.24 -23.56
N VAL A 183 -32.19 -16.88 -24.00
CA VAL A 183 -32.11 -17.76 -25.16
C VAL A 183 -32.01 -19.20 -24.67
N THR A 184 -32.77 -20.11 -25.27
CA THR A 184 -32.71 -21.55 -24.98
C THR A 184 -31.67 -22.20 -25.90
N LEU A 185 -30.82 -23.06 -25.31
CA LEU A 185 -29.82 -23.85 -26.01
C LEU A 185 -30.30 -25.32 -26.04
N ASP A 186 -30.88 -25.74 -27.17
CA ASP A 186 -31.36 -27.11 -27.38
C ASP A 186 -30.69 -27.72 -28.64
N PRO A 187 -29.82 -28.74 -28.48
CA PRO A 187 -29.46 -29.40 -27.22
C PRO A 187 -28.59 -28.51 -26.32
N PRO A 188 -28.57 -28.75 -24.99
CA PRO A 188 -27.67 -28.07 -24.07
C PRO A 188 -26.20 -28.20 -24.50
N ARG A 189 -25.43 -27.14 -24.29
CA ARG A 189 -24.02 -27.07 -24.63
C ARG A 189 -23.17 -27.63 -23.48
N PRO A 190 -22.24 -28.56 -23.73
CA PRO A 190 -21.33 -29.05 -22.69
C PRO A 190 -20.26 -28.00 -22.36
N ALA A 191 -19.57 -28.18 -21.23
CA ALA A 191 -18.36 -27.41 -20.90
C ALA A 191 -17.35 -27.40 -22.06
N ALA A 192 -16.64 -26.27 -22.22
CA ALA A 192 -15.67 -26.00 -23.28
C ALA A 192 -16.25 -26.02 -24.71
N ALA A 193 -17.57 -26.09 -24.88
CA ALA A 193 -18.19 -25.77 -26.15
C ALA A 193 -18.15 -24.25 -26.39
N ARG A 194 -18.10 -23.85 -27.67
CA ARG A 194 -18.34 -22.48 -28.12
C ARG A 194 -19.62 -22.43 -28.95
N PHE A 195 -20.36 -21.34 -28.85
CA PHE A 195 -21.47 -21.05 -29.76
C PHE A 195 -21.50 -19.56 -30.13
N ASP A 196 -22.07 -19.27 -31.29
CA ASP A 196 -22.27 -17.89 -31.76
C ASP A 196 -23.73 -17.49 -31.55
N LEU A 197 -23.98 -16.43 -30.78
CA LEU A 197 -25.30 -15.83 -30.63
C LEU A 197 -25.38 -14.56 -31.48
N SER A 198 -26.21 -14.56 -32.52
CA SER A 198 -26.48 -13.35 -33.32
C SER A 198 -27.86 -12.79 -33.02
N VAL A 199 -27.91 -11.50 -32.67
CA VAL A 199 -29.13 -10.75 -32.33
C VAL A 199 -29.29 -9.62 -33.35
N ALA A 200 -30.26 -9.73 -34.25
CA ALA A 200 -30.66 -8.65 -35.14
C ALA A 200 -31.74 -7.81 -34.46
N TYR A 201 -31.51 -6.49 -34.38
CA TYR A 201 -32.37 -5.60 -33.62
C TYR A 201 -32.46 -4.21 -34.24
N GLU A 202 -33.57 -3.51 -33.99
CA GLU A 202 -33.76 -2.12 -34.40
C GLU A 202 -34.69 -1.36 -33.45
N GLY A 203 -34.50 -0.05 -33.36
CA GLY A 203 -35.33 0.80 -32.51
C GLY A 203 -34.68 2.12 -32.14
N VAL A 204 -35.36 2.83 -31.23
CA VAL A 204 -34.88 4.09 -30.66
C VAL A 204 -34.27 3.77 -29.28
N PRO A 205 -32.99 4.09 -29.06
CA PRO A 205 -32.36 3.88 -27.76
C PRO A 205 -32.95 4.82 -26.71
N THR A 206 -32.89 4.40 -25.45
CA THR A 206 -33.32 5.21 -24.31
C THR A 206 -32.12 5.71 -23.52
N SER A 207 -32.02 7.03 -23.34
CA SER A 207 -31.00 7.62 -22.49
C SER A 207 -31.35 7.40 -21.01
N LEU A 208 -30.48 6.71 -20.27
CA LEU A 208 -30.61 6.45 -18.83
C LEU A 208 -29.32 6.83 -18.10
N GLY A 209 -29.34 6.83 -16.76
CA GLY A 209 -28.14 7.05 -15.94
C GLY A 209 -27.46 8.39 -16.22
N LEU A 210 -26.16 8.35 -16.52
CA LEU A 210 -25.32 9.51 -16.85
C LEU A 210 -25.46 9.97 -18.32
N ASN A 211 -26.62 9.74 -18.93
CA ASN A 211 -26.89 9.88 -20.36
C ASN A 211 -26.20 8.80 -21.20
N SER A 212 -26.57 7.54 -20.95
CA SER A 212 -25.97 6.33 -21.52
C SER A 212 -25.85 6.31 -23.03
N ILE A 213 -26.75 7.00 -23.70
CA ILE A 213 -26.72 7.28 -25.12
C ILE A 213 -27.47 8.56 -25.40
N VAL A 214 -26.87 9.45 -26.18
CA VAL A 214 -27.43 10.76 -26.48
C VAL A 214 -27.51 10.96 -27.97
N PHE A 215 -28.64 11.52 -28.40
CA PHE A 215 -28.78 12.19 -29.69
C PHE A 215 -29.20 13.63 -29.43
N GLN A 216 -28.42 14.60 -29.91
CA GLN A 216 -28.68 16.01 -29.63
C GLN A 216 -28.29 16.94 -30.78
N ASN A 217 -28.94 18.09 -30.85
CA ASN A 217 -28.60 19.15 -31.79
C ASN A 217 -27.41 19.96 -31.26
N ARG A 218 -26.44 20.27 -32.12
CA ARG A 218 -25.25 21.06 -31.79
C ARG A 218 -25.01 22.16 -32.82
N GLY A 219 -24.71 23.37 -32.33
CA GLY A 219 -24.20 24.49 -33.14
C GLY A 219 -25.24 25.15 -34.06
N PHE A 220 -24.77 26.11 -34.87
CA PHE A 220 -25.55 26.77 -35.92
C PHE A 220 -24.72 26.84 -37.21
N PRO A 221 -25.14 26.21 -38.34
CA PRO A 221 -26.36 25.41 -38.48
C PRO A 221 -26.31 24.12 -37.63
N SER A 222 -27.49 23.69 -37.17
CA SER A 222 -27.61 22.55 -36.26
C SER A 222 -27.16 21.25 -36.89
N VAL A 223 -26.28 20.51 -36.21
CA VAL A 223 -25.86 19.15 -36.54
C VAL A 223 -26.34 18.20 -35.45
N ARG A 224 -26.98 17.09 -35.83
CA ARG A 224 -27.50 16.07 -34.90
C ARG A 224 -26.38 15.10 -34.52
N VAL A 225 -25.71 15.32 -33.40
CA VAL A 225 -24.60 14.48 -32.92
C VAL A 225 -25.11 13.33 -32.06
N PHE A 226 -24.33 12.26 -31.95
CA PHE A 226 -24.61 11.14 -31.05
C PHE A 226 -23.37 10.63 -30.32
N TYR A 227 -23.55 10.10 -29.11
CA TYR A 227 -22.47 9.48 -28.32
C TYR A 227 -23.01 8.56 -27.23
N THR A 228 -22.18 7.63 -26.74
CA THR A 228 -22.48 6.72 -25.62
C THR A 228 -21.74 7.11 -24.33
N LEU A 229 -22.26 6.66 -23.19
CA LEU A 229 -21.66 6.74 -21.85
C LEU A 229 -22.23 5.61 -20.98
N SER A 230 -21.85 4.37 -21.29
CA SER A 230 -22.56 3.17 -20.79
C SER A 230 -22.38 2.91 -19.29
N GLU A 231 -21.43 3.56 -18.63
CA GLU A 231 -21.14 3.35 -17.23
C GLU A 231 -22.31 3.75 -16.31
N PRO A 232 -22.63 2.98 -15.26
CA PRO A 232 -22.01 1.71 -14.85
C PRO A 232 -22.55 0.47 -15.58
N TRP A 233 -23.86 0.38 -15.85
CA TRP A 233 -24.48 -0.84 -16.38
C TRP A 233 -25.57 -0.54 -17.42
N PHE A 234 -25.35 0.49 -18.23
CA PHE A 234 -26.33 1.00 -19.20
C PHE A 234 -25.97 0.69 -20.65
N ALA A 235 -25.01 -0.20 -20.90
CA ALA A 235 -24.66 -0.65 -22.25
C ALA A 235 -25.88 -1.23 -23.01
N TYR A 236 -26.78 -1.91 -22.30
CA TYR A 236 -28.04 -2.46 -22.85
C TYR A 236 -28.97 -1.42 -23.50
N THR A 237 -28.76 -0.12 -23.23
CA THR A 237 -29.57 0.96 -23.78
C THR A 237 -29.33 1.22 -25.26
N TRP A 238 -28.29 0.62 -25.85
CA TRP A 238 -27.99 0.76 -27.27
C TRP A 238 -27.51 -0.51 -27.97
N TRP A 239 -27.06 -1.54 -27.24
CA TRP A 239 -26.63 -2.80 -27.85
C TRP A 239 -26.83 -4.04 -26.94
N PRO A 240 -27.00 -5.25 -27.53
CA PRO A 240 -27.12 -6.52 -26.80
C PRO A 240 -25.77 -6.98 -26.21
N GLN A 241 -25.74 -7.32 -24.93
CA GLN A 241 -24.50 -7.70 -24.22
C GLN A 241 -24.77 -8.40 -22.87
N LYS A 242 -23.78 -9.11 -22.28
CA LYS A 242 -23.95 -9.91 -21.05
C LYS A 242 -23.98 -9.07 -19.76
N ASP A 243 -23.20 -8.00 -19.71
CA ASP A 243 -23.11 -6.96 -18.66
C ASP A 243 -22.49 -7.42 -17.35
N ASP A 244 -21.29 -7.99 -17.47
CA ASP A 244 -20.47 -8.41 -16.35
C ASP A 244 -19.09 -7.74 -16.46
N ASN A 245 -18.68 -7.03 -15.40
CA ASN A 245 -17.37 -6.39 -15.38
C ASN A 245 -16.21 -7.40 -15.46
N ASN A 246 -16.46 -8.64 -15.02
CA ASN A 246 -15.47 -9.71 -14.99
C ASN A 246 -15.37 -10.47 -16.33
N ASP A 247 -16.29 -10.21 -17.26
CA ASP A 247 -16.30 -10.85 -18.58
C ASP A 247 -15.89 -9.83 -19.65
N LYS A 248 -14.56 -9.73 -19.85
CA LYS A 248 -13.97 -8.82 -20.82
C LYS A 248 -13.79 -9.51 -22.16
N ALA A 249 -14.25 -8.85 -23.22
CA ALA A 249 -14.24 -9.39 -24.58
C ALA A 249 -13.44 -8.52 -25.55
N THR A 250 -12.95 -9.12 -26.63
CA THR A 250 -12.45 -8.37 -27.79
C THR A 250 -13.61 -7.86 -28.64
N GLY A 251 -13.35 -6.96 -29.62
CA GLY A 251 -14.45 -6.30 -30.33
C GLY A 251 -14.18 -5.91 -31.78
N THR A 252 -15.16 -6.19 -32.63
CA THR A 252 -15.31 -5.66 -33.99
C THR A 252 -16.51 -4.71 -34.00
N LEU A 253 -16.27 -3.41 -34.21
CA LEU A 253 -17.30 -2.38 -34.15
C LEU A 253 -17.47 -1.72 -35.52
N ILE A 254 -18.61 -1.94 -36.15
CA ILE A 254 -18.92 -1.50 -37.50
C ILE A 254 -20.09 -0.52 -37.44
N PHE A 255 -19.88 0.68 -37.98
CA PHE A 255 -20.88 1.74 -37.96
C PHE A 255 -21.12 2.29 -39.35
N THR A 256 -22.37 2.22 -39.81
CA THR A 256 -22.85 2.90 -41.02
C THR A 256 -23.59 4.17 -40.64
N VAL A 257 -23.14 5.31 -41.16
CA VAL A 257 -23.64 6.66 -40.80
C VAL A 257 -23.83 7.53 -42.06
N PRO A 258 -24.54 8.67 -41.98
CA PRO A 258 -24.62 9.61 -43.11
C PRO A 258 -23.23 10.11 -43.56
N GLY A 259 -23.05 10.36 -44.85
CA GLY A 259 -21.71 10.58 -45.44
C GLY A 259 -20.92 11.78 -44.91
N ASN A 260 -21.57 12.73 -44.23
CA ASN A 260 -20.93 13.88 -43.58
C ASN A 260 -20.49 13.62 -42.14
N TYR A 261 -20.69 12.41 -41.60
CA TYR A 261 -20.28 12.02 -40.25
C TYR A 261 -18.95 11.26 -40.27
N SER A 262 -18.21 11.41 -39.18
CA SER A 262 -17.15 10.48 -38.75
C SER A 262 -17.55 9.87 -37.42
N VAL A 263 -17.14 8.62 -37.20
CA VAL A 263 -17.37 7.89 -35.95
C VAL A 263 -16.03 7.69 -35.26
N ALA A 264 -15.96 7.97 -33.96
CA ALA A 264 -14.87 7.59 -33.07
C ALA A 264 -15.30 6.37 -32.26
N SER A 265 -14.40 5.39 -32.11
CA SER A 265 -14.66 4.17 -31.36
C SER A 265 -13.35 3.51 -30.88
N ASN A 266 -13.47 2.40 -30.16
CA ASN A 266 -12.38 1.63 -29.56
C ASN A 266 -11.51 0.96 -30.65
N GLY A 267 -10.26 0.59 -30.33
CA GLY A 267 -9.43 -0.17 -31.25
C GLY A 267 -8.83 0.63 -32.41
N LEU A 268 -8.37 -0.05 -33.45
CA LEU A 268 -7.84 0.54 -34.67
C LEU A 268 -8.93 0.69 -35.74
N LEU A 269 -8.93 1.80 -36.48
CA LEU A 269 -9.76 1.95 -37.68
C LEU A 269 -9.15 1.13 -38.82
N THR A 270 -9.77 0.01 -39.19
CA THR A 270 -9.28 -0.90 -40.23
C THR A 270 -9.96 -0.67 -41.58
N GLU A 271 -11.17 -0.10 -41.60
CA GLU A 271 -11.88 0.23 -42.84
C GLU A 271 -12.64 1.56 -42.70
N GLU A 272 -12.56 2.41 -43.74
CA GLU A 272 -13.48 3.53 -43.97
C GLU A 272 -13.89 3.51 -45.45
N VAL A 273 -15.18 3.30 -45.73
CA VAL A 273 -15.69 3.20 -47.10
C VAL A 273 -16.97 4.02 -47.28
N THR A 274 -17.07 4.74 -48.40
CA THR A 274 -18.31 5.37 -48.84
C THR A 274 -19.13 4.34 -49.63
N LEU A 275 -20.34 4.05 -49.14
CA LEU A 275 -21.26 3.11 -49.77
C LEU A 275 -21.95 3.73 -50.99
N PRO A 276 -22.50 2.92 -51.93
CA PRO A 276 -23.25 3.42 -53.08
C PRO A 276 -24.45 4.32 -52.71
N SER A 277 -25.00 4.16 -51.51
CA SER A 277 -26.07 5.00 -50.96
C SER A 277 -25.61 6.41 -50.53
N GLY A 278 -24.31 6.69 -50.54
CA GLY A 278 -23.72 7.93 -50.04
C GLY A 278 -23.49 7.96 -48.52
N GLN A 279 -23.87 6.89 -47.80
CA GLN A 279 -23.48 6.69 -46.40
C GLN A 279 -22.00 6.30 -46.29
N LYS A 280 -21.41 6.49 -45.12
CA LYS A 280 -20.07 6.00 -44.80
C LYS A 280 -20.15 4.85 -43.81
N ARG A 281 -19.33 3.82 -44.02
CA ARG A 281 -19.13 2.70 -43.11
C ARG A 281 -17.72 2.76 -42.53
N TYR A 282 -17.63 2.57 -41.22
CA TYR A 282 -16.38 2.51 -40.46
C TYR A 282 -16.28 1.16 -39.78
N ARG A 283 -15.13 0.48 -39.86
CA ARG A 283 -14.83 -0.74 -39.11
C ARG A 283 -13.67 -0.46 -38.16
N TRP A 284 -13.94 -0.66 -36.88
CA TRP A 284 -12.97 -0.57 -35.80
C TRP A 284 -12.73 -1.96 -35.21
N GLU A 285 -11.49 -2.26 -34.86
CA GLU A 285 -11.12 -3.55 -34.27
C GLU A 285 -10.23 -3.36 -33.04
N THR A 286 -10.63 -3.97 -31.93
CA THR A 286 -9.80 -4.11 -30.75
C THR A 286 -9.51 -5.58 -30.46
N ALA A 287 -8.24 -5.89 -30.27
CA ALA A 287 -7.73 -7.19 -29.86
C ALA A 287 -7.46 -7.24 -28.35
N TYR A 288 -7.60 -6.13 -27.64
CA TYR A 288 -7.54 -6.09 -26.19
C TYR A 288 -8.91 -6.37 -25.57
N GLN A 289 -8.93 -7.20 -24.53
CA GLN A 289 -10.15 -7.50 -23.79
C GLN A 289 -10.69 -6.21 -23.15
N THR A 290 -11.98 -5.97 -23.32
CA THR A 290 -12.67 -4.73 -22.96
C THR A 290 -13.97 -5.09 -22.24
N THR A 291 -14.20 -4.44 -21.10
CA THR A 291 -15.47 -4.57 -20.37
C THR A 291 -16.63 -3.97 -21.18
N PRO A 292 -17.85 -4.56 -21.18
CA PRO A 292 -18.96 -4.08 -22.00
C PRO A 292 -19.28 -2.57 -21.91
N TYR A 293 -19.17 -1.96 -20.73
CA TYR A 293 -19.44 -0.52 -20.56
C TYR A 293 -18.38 0.39 -21.24
N LEU A 294 -17.18 -0.13 -21.50
CA LEU A 294 -16.06 0.61 -22.11
C LEU A 294 -16.12 0.65 -23.64
N PHE A 295 -16.95 -0.19 -24.26
CA PHE A 295 -17.25 -0.07 -25.69
C PHE A 295 -18.09 1.18 -25.98
N SER A 296 -17.75 1.86 -27.08
CA SER A 296 -18.24 3.21 -27.34
C SER A 296 -18.51 3.50 -28.80
N MET A 297 -19.41 4.45 -29.04
CA MET A 297 -19.51 5.16 -30.31
C MET A 297 -19.70 6.66 -30.06
N GLY A 298 -19.00 7.48 -30.84
CA GLY A 298 -19.22 8.93 -30.90
C GLY A 298 -19.28 9.38 -32.35
N GLY A 299 -20.37 10.01 -32.77
CA GLY A 299 -20.60 10.41 -34.16
C GLY A 299 -21.02 11.86 -34.34
N ALA A 300 -20.28 12.57 -35.17
CA ALA A 300 -20.56 13.95 -35.58
C ALA A 300 -19.86 14.28 -36.89
N ASN A 301 -20.03 15.51 -37.37
CA ASN A 301 -19.19 16.11 -38.42
C ASN A 301 -17.80 16.53 -37.86
N TYR A 302 -17.11 15.62 -37.19
CA TYR A 302 -15.84 15.89 -36.53
C TYR A 302 -14.78 16.42 -37.49
N VAL A 303 -13.96 17.34 -36.99
CA VAL A 303 -12.64 17.61 -37.54
C VAL A 303 -11.68 16.59 -36.95
N ARG A 304 -11.10 15.75 -37.82
CA ARG A 304 -10.13 14.71 -37.46
C ARG A 304 -8.71 15.24 -37.58
N PHE A 305 -7.88 14.94 -36.60
CA PHE A 305 -6.44 15.18 -36.61
C PHE A 305 -5.76 14.15 -35.70
N GLY A 306 -4.43 14.12 -35.69
CA GLY A 306 -3.70 13.12 -34.92
C GLY A 306 -2.23 13.42 -34.84
N SER A 307 -1.55 12.59 -34.08
CA SER A 307 -0.09 12.56 -33.92
C SER A 307 0.37 11.12 -33.79
N THR A 308 1.68 10.93 -33.63
CA THR A 308 2.28 9.64 -33.35
C THR A 308 2.88 9.69 -31.95
N PHE A 309 2.59 8.69 -31.13
CA PHE A 309 3.28 8.48 -29.86
C PHE A 309 4.43 7.50 -30.08
N ASN A 310 5.66 7.95 -29.82
CA ASN A 310 6.85 7.11 -29.92
C ASN A 310 7.18 6.52 -28.56
N HIS A 311 7.49 5.24 -28.51
CA HIS A 311 7.88 4.50 -27.30
C HIS A 311 9.06 3.57 -27.62
N ALA A 312 9.65 2.95 -26.59
CA ALA A 312 10.85 2.14 -26.76
C ALA A 312 10.70 0.97 -27.75
N GLY A 313 9.47 0.45 -27.93
CA GLY A 313 9.15 -0.67 -28.82
C GLY A 313 8.65 -0.27 -30.21
N GLY A 314 8.54 1.02 -30.52
CA GLY A 314 7.99 1.48 -31.80
C GLY A 314 7.17 2.75 -31.68
N SER A 315 6.03 2.78 -32.37
CA SER A 315 5.13 3.93 -32.34
C SER A 315 3.68 3.50 -32.49
N MET A 316 2.77 4.19 -31.81
CA MET A 316 1.32 4.01 -31.98
C MET A 316 0.65 5.31 -32.46
N PRO A 317 -0.45 5.21 -33.23
CA PRO A 317 -1.24 6.38 -33.62
C PRO A 317 -1.96 7.01 -32.42
N MET A 318 -2.03 8.33 -32.43
CA MET A 318 -2.95 9.12 -31.59
C MET A 318 -3.99 9.80 -32.46
N GLN A 319 -5.27 9.65 -32.13
CA GLN A 319 -6.38 10.12 -32.96
C GLN A 319 -7.32 11.05 -32.20
N PHE A 320 -7.65 12.19 -32.80
CA PHE A 320 -8.45 13.22 -32.15
C PHE A 320 -9.63 13.66 -33.02
N PHE A 321 -10.80 13.80 -32.41
CA PHE A 321 -12.05 14.12 -33.06
C PHE A 321 -12.71 15.30 -32.33
N LEU A 322 -12.60 16.51 -32.90
CA LEU A 322 -13.20 17.71 -32.31
C LEU A 322 -14.39 18.21 -33.12
N TYR A 323 -15.37 18.79 -32.45
CA TYR A 323 -16.41 19.54 -33.14
C TYR A 323 -15.80 20.73 -33.90
N PRO A 324 -16.27 21.07 -35.11
CA PRO A 324 -15.73 22.18 -35.90
C PRO A 324 -15.62 23.49 -35.10
N ASP A 325 -16.63 23.83 -34.31
CA ASP A 325 -16.68 25.07 -33.52
C ASP A 325 -15.67 25.09 -32.36
N SER A 326 -15.21 23.91 -31.92
CA SER A 326 -14.22 23.73 -30.86
C SER A 326 -12.81 23.46 -31.38
N ASN A 327 -12.63 23.38 -32.71
CA ASN A 327 -11.37 23.06 -33.37
C ASN A 327 -10.43 24.29 -33.40
N THR A 328 -9.98 24.73 -32.23
CA THR A 328 -9.01 25.82 -32.07
C THR A 328 -7.60 25.27 -31.91
N THR A 329 -6.58 26.07 -32.21
CA THR A 329 -5.17 25.70 -31.95
C THR A 329 -4.94 25.34 -30.48
N SER A 330 -5.58 26.06 -29.55
CA SER A 330 -5.49 25.78 -28.11
C SER A 330 -6.00 24.38 -27.75
N ASN A 331 -7.20 24.01 -28.22
CA ASN A 331 -7.76 22.68 -27.96
C ASN A 331 -6.96 21.56 -28.65
N ARG A 332 -6.45 21.79 -29.86
CA ARG A 332 -5.55 20.84 -30.52
C ARG A 332 -4.27 20.60 -29.72
N ASN A 333 -3.63 21.67 -29.23
CA ASN A 333 -2.42 21.57 -28.42
C ASN A 333 -2.68 20.79 -27.11
N ARG A 334 -3.84 20.98 -26.48
CA ARG A 334 -4.25 20.21 -25.30
C ARG A 334 -4.42 18.72 -25.60
N CYS A 335 -4.98 18.36 -26.76
CA CYS A 335 -5.04 16.96 -27.19
C CYS A 335 -3.63 16.37 -27.43
N PHE A 336 -2.72 17.14 -28.03
CA PHE A 336 -1.34 16.67 -28.26
C PHE A 336 -0.55 16.49 -26.96
N GLN A 337 -0.87 17.25 -25.91
CA GLN A 337 -0.25 17.10 -24.58
C GLN A 337 -0.47 15.72 -23.96
N THR A 338 -1.48 14.97 -24.40
CA THR A 338 -1.69 13.59 -23.97
C THR A 338 -0.49 12.69 -24.25
N ALA A 339 0.33 12.97 -25.26
CA ALA A 339 1.56 12.22 -25.50
C ALA A 339 2.53 12.32 -24.30
N GLU A 340 2.62 13.49 -23.66
CA GLU A 340 3.46 13.70 -22.49
C GLU A 340 2.89 12.97 -21.27
N MET A 341 1.57 12.93 -21.12
CA MET A 341 0.90 12.18 -20.04
C MET A 341 1.09 10.67 -20.18
N LEU A 342 0.94 10.14 -21.39
CA LEU A 342 1.22 8.72 -21.68
C LEU A 342 2.67 8.36 -21.37
N ALA A 343 3.63 9.23 -21.69
CA ALA A 343 5.03 9.02 -21.34
C ALA A 343 5.26 9.09 -19.82
N ALA A 344 4.70 10.10 -19.14
CA ALA A 344 4.84 10.27 -17.70
C ALA A 344 4.28 9.07 -16.92
N PHE A 345 3.03 8.68 -17.20
CA PHE A 345 2.42 7.51 -16.57
C PHE A 345 3.08 6.20 -17.01
N GLY A 346 3.52 6.11 -18.27
CA GLY A 346 4.32 4.99 -18.76
C GLY A 346 5.60 4.73 -17.97
N ASN A 347 6.24 5.79 -17.48
CA ASN A 347 7.44 5.69 -16.64
C ASN A 347 7.14 5.27 -15.19
N ILE A 348 5.92 5.51 -14.71
CA ILE A 348 5.53 5.28 -13.30
C ILE A 348 4.83 3.92 -13.14
N PHE A 349 3.92 3.59 -14.06
CA PHE A 349 3.07 2.40 -14.01
C PHE A 349 3.53 1.29 -14.99
N GLY A 350 4.57 1.58 -15.78
CA GLY A 350 5.01 0.77 -16.91
C GLY A 350 4.23 1.07 -18.21
N PRO A 351 4.54 0.38 -19.33
CA PRO A 351 4.05 0.73 -20.67
C PRO A 351 2.53 0.90 -20.74
N TYR A 352 2.07 1.79 -21.64
CA TYR A 352 0.64 1.96 -21.93
C TYR A 352 0.01 0.60 -22.29
N PRO A 353 -1.12 0.20 -21.67
CA PRO A 353 -1.59 -1.18 -21.78
C PRO A 353 -2.00 -1.57 -23.20
N PHE A 354 -2.55 -0.62 -23.96
CA PHE A 354 -3.09 -0.84 -25.31
C PHE A 354 -2.11 -0.42 -26.41
N ILE A 355 -0.81 -0.55 -26.17
CA ILE A 355 0.28 0.01 -27.00
C ILE A 355 0.28 -0.47 -28.46
N ASN A 356 -0.27 -1.65 -28.74
CA ASN A 356 -0.34 -2.19 -30.11
C ASN A 356 -1.52 -1.65 -30.93
N GLU A 357 -2.38 -0.84 -30.33
CA GLU A 357 -3.51 -0.19 -31.00
C GLU A 357 -3.28 1.32 -31.09
N LYS A 358 -4.02 2.10 -30.29
CA LYS A 358 -4.02 3.56 -30.32
C LYS A 358 -4.38 4.14 -28.96
N TYR A 359 -4.18 5.44 -28.83
CA TYR A 359 -4.95 6.25 -27.89
C TYR A 359 -5.70 7.35 -28.66
N GLY A 360 -6.86 7.76 -28.18
CA GLY A 360 -7.61 8.83 -28.82
C GLY A 360 -8.50 9.62 -27.88
N ILE A 361 -8.88 10.81 -28.33
CA ILE A 361 -9.88 11.65 -27.67
C ILE A 361 -10.94 12.05 -28.69
N TYR A 362 -12.21 11.87 -28.35
CA TYR A 362 -13.30 12.46 -29.10
C TYR A 362 -14.10 13.43 -28.24
N GLN A 363 -14.54 14.52 -28.84
CA GLN A 363 -15.37 15.49 -28.15
C GLN A 363 -16.82 14.99 -28.07
N PHE A 364 -17.40 15.01 -26.89
CA PHE A 364 -18.82 14.70 -26.68
C PHE A 364 -19.53 15.75 -25.80
N GLY A 365 -20.81 15.54 -25.51
CA GLY A 365 -21.67 16.53 -24.84
C GLY A 365 -21.67 16.50 -23.31
N PHE A 366 -20.95 15.58 -22.68
CA PHE A 366 -20.87 15.47 -21.22
C PHE A 366 -19.85 16.46 -20.65
N SER A 367 -20.09 17.00 -19.44
CA SER A 367 -19.23 18.05 -18.87
C SER A 367 -17.88 17.56 -18.34
N GLY A 368 -17.72 16.25 -18.12
CA GLY A 368 -16.46 15.60 -17.71
C GLY A 368 -15.79 14.85 -18.86
N GLY A 369 -15.23 13.68 -18.54
CA GLY A 369 -14.81 12.69 -19.51
C GLY A 369 -15.50 11.34 -19.29
N MET A 370 -15.17 10.39 -20.15
CA MET A 370 -15.55 8.99 -20.07
C MET A 370 -14.40 8.18 -20.66
N GLU A 371 -13.89 7.23 -19.91
CA GLU A 371 -12.58 6.63 -20.09
C GLU A 371 -12.52 5.53 -21.16
N HIS A 372 -13.54 5.42 -22.02
CA HIS A 372 -13.70 4.35 -23.03
C HIS A 372 -12.34 3.89 -23.60
N GLN A 373 -12.08 2.58 -23.49
CA GLN A 373 -10.78 1.98 -23.77
C GLN A 373 -10.23 2.39 -25.14
N THR A 374 -9.04 2.98 -25.18
CA THR A 374 -8.36 3.54 -26.37
C THR A 374 -9.02 4.75 -27.06
N MET A 375 -10.16 5.25 -26.59
CA MET A 375 -10.89 6.37 -27.22
C MET A 375 -11.72 7.16 -26.21
N THR A 376 -11.06 7.93 -25.35
CA THR A 376 -11.72 8.72 -24.31
C THR A 376 -12.69 9.76 -24.89
N GLY A 377 -13.89 9.84 -24.34
CA GLY A 377 -14.82 10.95 -24.57
C GLY A 377 -14.51 12.13 -23.65
N GLN A 378 -14.40 13.36 -24.17
CA GLN A 378 -14.18 14.56 -23.33
C GLN A 378 -15.09 15.72 -23.75
N GLY A 379 -15.71 16.39 -22.78
CA GLY A 379 -16.40 17.67 -23.02
C GLY A 379 -15.46 18.88 -22.91
N VAL A 380 -14.42 18.75 -22.10
CA VAL A 380 -13.43 19.78 -21.82
C VAL A 380 -12.01 19.19 -21.86
N PHE A 381 -11.04 19.99 -22.31
CA PHE A 381 -9.66 19.54 -22.56
C PHE A 381 -8.68 20.16 -21.55
N SER A 382 -9.00 20.14 -20.26
CA SER A 382 -8.07 20.62 -19.23
C SER A 382 -7.03 19.54 -18.94
N GLU A 383 -5.82 19.94 -18.50
CA GLU A 383 -4.79 18.97 -18.11
C GLU A 383 -5.28 17.97 -17.07
N SER A 384 -6.07 18.44 -16.10
CA SER A 384 -6.61 17.61 -15.02
C SER A 384 -7.58 16.54 -15.56
N ILE A 385 -8.56 16.91 -16.39
CA ILE A 385 -9.48 15.93 -16.99
C ILE A 385 -8.70 14.99 -17.90
N THR A 386 -7.85 15.52 -18.80
CA THR A 386 -7.08 14.63 -19.69
C THR A 386 -6.17 13.68 -18.92
N ALA A 387 -5.51 14.11 -17.84
CA ALA A 387 -4.71 13.23 -16.99
C ALA A 387 -5.55 12.17 -16.26
N HIS A 388 -6.74 12.54 -15.80
CA HIS A 388 -7.70 11.61 -15.18
C HIS A 388 -8.06 10.48 -16.15
N GLU A 389 -8.52 10.84 -17.35
CA GLU A 389 -8.94 9.87 -18.38
C GLU A 389 -7.79 9.01 -18.93
N VAL A 390 -6.58 9.56 -19.03
CA VAL A 390 -5.39 8.79 -19.42
C VAL A 390 -5.01 7.83 -18.29
N GLY A 391 -5.13 8.25 -17.03
CA GLY A 391 -4.88 7.40 -15.86
C GLY A 391 -5.75 6.14 -15.85
N HIS A 392 -7.03 6.28 -16.21
CA HIS A 392 -7.97 5.17 -16.32
C HIS A 392 -7.52 4.05 -17.27
N GLN A 393 -6.65 4.35 -18.24
CA GLN A 393 -6.18 3.32 -19.17
C GLN A 393 -5.43 2.20 -18.45
N TRP A 394 -4.69 2.53 -17.38
CA TRP A 394 -4.12 1.54 -16.45
C TRP A 394 -5.14 1.16 -15.36
N TRP A 395 -5.80 2.16 -14.77
CA TRP A 395 -6.59 2.02 -13.55
C TRP A 395 -8.09 2.23 -13.83
N GLY A 396 -8.70 1.22 -14.43
CA GLY A 396 -10.11 1.22 -14.82
C GLY A 396 -10.35 0.36 -16.06
N ASN A 397 -9.46 0.48 -17.05
CA ASN A 397 -9.58 -0.26 -18.31
C ASN A 397 -8.76 -1.55 -18.29
N MET A 398 -7.44 -1.45 -18.12
CA MET A 398 -6.58 -2.64 -17.98
C MET A 398 -6.97 -3.43 -16.73
N ILE A 399 -7.09 -2.76 -15.59
CA ILE A 399 -7.60 -3.35 -14.34
C ILE A 399 -8.93 -2.69 -13.99
N THR A 400 -10.03 -3.39 -14.21
CA THR A 400 -11.38 -2.88 -13.96
C THR A 400 -11.83 -3.23 -12.55
N CYS A 401 -12.69 -2.43 -11.91
CA CYS A 401 -13.28 -2.84 -10.63
C CYS A 401 -14.17 -4.08 -10.83
N ALA A 402 -13.94 -5.13 -10.02
CA ALA A 402 -14.71 -6.37 -10.10
C ALA A 402 -16.20 -6.16 -9.77
N THR A 403 -16.47 -5.22 -8.86
CA THR A 403 -17.82 -4.77 -8.53
C THR A 403 -17.87 -3.25 -8.41
N TRP A 404 -19.06 -2.66 -8.50
CA TRP A 404 -19.25 -1.23 -8.27
C TRP A 404 -19.02 -0.80 -6.82
N SER A 405 -18.85 -1.75 -5.88
CA SER A 405 -18.35 -1.47 -4.53
C SER A 405 -16.88 -1.05 -4.51
N ASP A 406 -16.12 -1.49 -5.53
CA ASP A 406 -14.69 -1.29 -5.68
C ASP A 406 -14.34 -0.11 -6.62
N ILE A 407 -15.35 0.67 -7.05
CA ILE A 407 -15.19 1.78 -8.01
C ILE A 407 -14.13 2.81 -7.60
N TRP A 408 -13.87 2.94 -6.29
CA TRP A 408 -12.84 3.84 -5.77
C TRP A 408 -11.43 3.50 -6.26
N LEU A 409 -11.17 2.25 -6.63
CA LEU A 409 -9.89 1.84 -7.22
C LEU A 409 -9.68 2.51 -8.57
N GLN A 410 -10.74 2.68 -9.37
CA GLN A 410 -10.67 3.37 -10.66
C GLN A 410 -10.67 4.88 -10.44
N GLU A 411 -11.70 5.39 -9.77
CA GLU A 411 -11.96 6.83 -9.69
C GLU A 411 -11.00 7.56 -8.74
N GLY A 412 -10.61 6.91 -7.64
CA GLY A 412 -9.61 7.42 -6.72
C GLY A 412 -8.23 7.45 -7.36
N MET A 413 -7.85 6.41 -8.10
CA MET A 413 -6.55 6.34 -8.75
C MET A 413 -6.45 7.32 -9.92
N ALA A 414 -7.50 7.44 -10.74
CA ALA A 414 -7.57 8.46 -11.79
C ALA A 414 -7.53 9.89 -11.21
N THR A 415 -8.24 10.13 -10.10
CA THR A 415 -8.14 11.40 -9.36
C THR A 415 -6.72 11.66 -8.85
N TYR A 416 -6.02 10.62 -8.37
CA TYR A 416 -4.62 10.75 -7.93
C TYR A 416 -3.65 10.94 -9.10
N CYS A 417 -3.94 10.36 -10.28
CA CYS A 417 -3.18 10.57 -11.51
C CYS A 417 -3.16 12.05 -11.93
N GLU A 418 -4.20 12.82 -11.62
CA GLU A 418 -4.17 14.28 -11.83
C GLU A 418 -3.02 14.95 -11.07
N ALA A 419 -2.79 14.53 -9.82
CA ALA A 419 -1.73 15.06 -8.97
C ALA A 419 -0.35 14.51 -9.37
N LEU A 420 -0.28 13.22 -9.74
CA LEU A 420 0.94 12.62 -10.27
C LEU A 420 1.37 13.29 -11.59
N TRP A 421 0.44 13.64 -12.46
CA TRP A 421 0.76 14.42 -13.66
C TRP A 421 1.39 15.76 -13.28
N GLN A 422 0.86 16.48 -12.30
CA GLN A 422 1.47 17.75 -11.85
C GLN A 422 2.84 17.56 -11.18
N GLU A 423 3.10 16.39 -10.59
CA GLU A 423 4.42 16.04 -10.06
C GLU A 423 5.44 15.76 -11.17
N PHE A 424 5.08 14.92 -12.14
CA PHE A 424 6.01 14.31 -13.08
C PHE A 424 6.07 15.00 -14.45
N LYS A 425 5.15 15.92 -14.75
CA LYS A 425 5.23 16.70 -15.98
C LYS A 425 6.49 17.59 -16.01
N PRO A 426 6.97 18.00 -17.20
CA PRO A 426 8.08 18.95 -17.30
C PRO A 426 7.83 20.23 -16.47
N GLY A 427 8.76 20.54 -15.57
CA GLY A 427 8.66 21.69 -14.66
C GLY A 427 7.71 21.49 -13.47
N GLY A 428 7.19 20.27 -13.28
CA GLY A 428 6.40 19.85 -12.11
C GLY A 428 7.24 19.59 -10.86
N GLY A 429 6.59 19.06 -9.84
CA GLY A 429 7.26 18.56 -8.63
C GLY A 429 6.35 18.38 -7.42
N PRO A 430 6.91 18.02 -6.25
CA PRO A 430 6.11 17.68 -5.06
C PRO A 430 5.16 18.77 -4.58
N SER A 431 5.53 20.05 -4.73
CA SER A 431 4.64 21.16 -4.36
C SER A 431 3.42 21.28 -5.30
N ALA A 432 3.57 20.94 -6.58
CA ALA A 432 2.46 20.94 -7.53
C ALA A 432 1.52 19.75 -7.28
N LEU A 433 2.07 18.60 -6.84
CA LEU A 433 1.28 17.48 -6.32
C LEU A 433 0.44 17.91 -5.12
N GLN A 434 1.06 18.54 -4.11
CA GLN A 434 0.37 18.99 -2.89
C GLN A 434 -0.74 20.00 -3.21
N ALA A 435 -0.46 20.99 -4.07
CA ALA A 435 -1.46 21.96 -4.50
C ALA A 435 -2.66 21.27 -5.19
N THR A 436 -2.39 20.27 -6.03
CA THR A 436 -3.44 19.49 -6.70
C THR A 436 -4.27 18.70 -5.72
N MET A 437 -3.64 17.96 -4.79
CA MET A 437 -4.35 17.19 -3.77
C MET A 437 -5.18 18.07 -2.84
N ASN A 438 -4.66 19.22 -2.44
CA ASN A 438 -5.41 20.20 -1.65
C ASN A 438 -6.66 20.72 -2.38
N ASN A 439 -6.59 20.94 -3.69
CA ASN A 439 -7.78 21.30 -4.50
C ASN A 439 -8.78 20.12 -4.65
N ARG A 440 -8.30 18.89 -4.45
CA ARG A 440 -9.09 17.65 -4.49
C ARG A 440 -9.54 17.17 -3.11
N ARG A 441 -9.47 18.00 -2.06
CA ARG A 441 -10.09 17.68 -0.77
C ARG A 441 -11.61 17.49 -0.94
N PRO A 442 -12.21 16.47 -0.33
CA PRO A 442 -13.66 16.29 -0.33
C PRO A 442 -14.33 17.44 0.42
N SER A 443 -15.49 17.87 -0.06
CA SER A 443 -16.31 18.90 0.59
C SER A 443 -17.07 18.34 1.80
N SER A 444 -17.25 17.02 1.85
CA SER A 444 -17.84 16.28 2.97
C SER A 444 -17.04 15.02 3.28
N VAL A 445 -16.97 14.65 4.56
CA VAL A 445 -16.37 13.39 5.02
C VAL A 445 -17.39 12.45 5.66
N ASN A 446 -18.70 12.69 5.49
CA ASN A 446 -19.76 11.90 6.13
C ASN A 446 -20.11 10.58 5.41
N GLY A 447 -19.26 10.11 4.49
CA GLY A 447 -19.44 8.88 3.73
C GLY A 447 -18.17 8.02 3.68
N THR A 448 -18.37 6.76 3.31
CA THR A 448 -17.31 5.74 3.15
C THR A 448 -16.76 5.77 1.73
N VAL A 449 -15.51 5.38 1.54
CA VAL A 449 -14.94 5.21 0.19
C VAL A 449 -15.47 3.92 -0.44
N TYR A 450 -15.31 2.78 0.26
CA TYR A 450 -15.94 1.53 -0.14
C TYR A 450 -17.46 1.65 -0.09
N ILE A 451 -18.15 1.02 -1.04
CA ILE A 451 -19.62 1.11 -1.15
C ILE A 451 -20.24 -0.24 -0.78
N PRO A 452 -20.76 -0.42 0.45
CA PRO A 452 -21.34 -1.71 0.84
C PRO A 452 -22.54 -2.14 -0.03
N ASN A 453 -23.24 -1.17 -0.61
CA ASN A 453 -24.40 -1.42 -1.46
C ASN A 453 -24.46 -0.42 -2.63
N PRO A 454 -23.94 -0.77 -3.81
CA PRO A 454 -23.83 0.12 -4.96
C PRO A 454 -25.13 0.17 -5.78
N THR A 455 -26.24 0.62 -5.17
CA THR A 455 -27.57 0.63 -5.81
C THR A 455 -27.91 1.90 -6.60
N THR A 456 -27.16 2.98 -6.40
CA THR A 456 -27.47 4.27 -7.06
C THR A 456 -26.24 4.85 -7.74
N VAL A 457 -26.41 5.32 -8.97
CA VAL A 457 -25.36 5.94 -9.78
C VAL A 457 -24.70 7.10 -9.02
N ASN A 458 -25.49 7.98 -8.39
CA ASN A 458 -24.95 9.12 -7.62
C ASN A 458 -24.07 8.69 -6.43
N ARG A 459 -24.32 7.52 -5.83
CA ARG A 459 -23.47 7.00 -4.76
C ARG A 459 -22.20 6.37 -5.31
N ILE A 460 -22.30 5.64 -6.42
CA ILE A 460 -21.15 5.03 -7.12
C ILE A 460 -20.19 6.13 -7.57
N PHE A 461 -20.71 7.18 -8.20
CA PHE A 461 -19.93 8.31 -8.72
C PHE A 461 -20.01 9.53 -7.78
N SER A 462 -19.82 9.30 -6.49
CA SER A 462 -19.81 10.38 -5.50
C SER A 462 -18.51 11.18 -5.61
N SER A 463 -18.62 12.45 -6.02
CA SER A 463 -17.47 13.37 -6.10
C SER A 463 -16.65 13.43 -4.81
N ASP A 464 -17.30 13.38 -3.63
CA ASP A 464 -16.61 13.42 -2.35
C ASP A 464 -15.94 12.09 -2.00
N PHE A 465 -16.58 10.95 -2.26
CA PHE A 465 -16.12 9.67 -1.69
C PHE A 465 -15.35 8.80 -2.67
N SER A 466 -15.91 8.57 -3.86
CA SER A 466 -15.32 7.67 -4.86
C SER A 466 -14.15 8.33 -5.60
N TYR A 467 -14.13 9.67 -5.67
CA TYR A 467 -13.07 10.44 -6.34
C TYR A 467 -12.13 11.08 -5.33
N ARG A 468 -12.62 12.10 -4.59
CA ARG A 468 -11.79 12.98 -3.75
C ARG A 468 -11.20 12.25 -2.54
N LYS A 469 -12.03 11.68 -1.67
CA LYS A 469 -11.56 10.93 -0.49
C LYS A 469 -10.73 9.71 -0.92
N ALA A 470 -11.16 8.97 -1.94
CA ALA A 470 -10.41 7.86 -2.51
C ALA A 470 -9.01 8.27 -3.03
N GLY A 471 -8.90 9.36 -3.79
CA GLY A 471 -7.61 9.90 -4.23
C GLY A 471 -6.72 10.33 -3.07
N TRP A 472 -7.31 10.86 -1.99
CA TRP A 472 -6.60 11.12 -0.74
C TRP A 472 -6.12 9.84 -0.03
N VAL A 473 -6.85 8.73 -0.12
CA VAL A 473 -6.37 7.44 0.41
C VAL A 473 -5.09 7.00 -0.30
N PHE A 474 -5.01 7.07 -1.63
CA PHE A 474 -3.76 6.76 -2.35
C PHE A 474 -2.62 7.73 -1.99
N HIS A 475 -2.93 9.02 -1.87
CA HIS A 475 -1.94 10.02 -1.46
C HIS A 475 -1.38 9.77 -0.05
N MET A 476 -2.25 9.44 0.91
CA MET A 476 -1.86 9.10 2.28
C MET A 476 -1.13 7.77 2.35
N LEU A 477 -1.55 6.76 1.57
CA LEU A 477 -0.85 5.48 1.49
C LEU A 477 0.60 5.70 1.05
N ARG A 478 0.84 6.54 0.04
CA ARG A 478 2.19 6.92 -0.39
C ARG A 478 3.01 7.57 0.73
N ARG A 479 2.39 8.37 1.60
CA ARG A 479 3.07 8.91 2.79
C ARG A 479 3.40 7.82 3.81
N VAL A 480 2.47 6.89 4.05
CA VAL A 480 2.60 5.81 5.04
C VAL A 480 3.73 4.85 4.66
N VAL A 481 3.70 4.32 3.43
CA VAL A 481 4.67 3.28 3.02
C VAL A 481 5.96 3.85 2.43
N GLY A 482 5.97 5.14 2.10
CA GLY A 482 7.05 5.80 1.37
C GLY A 482 6.92 5.68 -0.15
N SER A 483 7.49 6.65 -0.87
CA SER A 483 7.25 6.76 -2.33
C SER A 483 7.74 5.55 -3.14
N ALA A 484 8.90 4.98 -2.79
CA ALA A 484 9.43 3.80 -3.50
C ALA A 484 8.48 2.60 -3.36
N LYS A 485 8.18 2.19 -2.11
CA LYS A 485 7.25 1.10 -1.83
C LYS A 485 5.86 1.34 -2.43
N PHE A 486 5.37 2.59 -2.45
CA PHE A 486 4.08 2.89 -3.06
C PHE A 486 4.05 2.54 -4.55
N PHE A 487 5.08 2.92 -5.31
CA PHE A 487 5.14 2.55 -6.73
C PHE A 487 5.44 1.06 -6.92
N ASP A 488 6.16 0.41 -6.01
CA ASP A 488 6.31 -1.05 -5.99
C ASP A 488 4.96 -1.76 -5.76
N ILE A 489 4.08 -1.22 -4.90
CA ILE A 489 2.71 -1.72 -4.71
C ILE A 489 1.91 -1.62 -6.00
N LEU A 490 1.96 -0.47 -6.69
CA LEU A 490 1.25 -0.31 -7.97
C LEU A 490 1.78 -1.25 -9.05
N ALA A 491 3.10 -1.45 -9.10
CA ALA A 491 3.73 -2.39 -10.02
C ALA A 491 3.34 -3.85 -9.73
N ALA A 492 3.33 -4.25 -8.46
CA ALA A 492 2.89 -5.58 -8.04
C ALA A 492 1.40 -5.81 -8.32
N PHE A 493 0.56 -4.80 -8.02
CA PHE A 493 -0.88 -4.86 -8.27
C PHE A 493 -1.17 -4.99 -9.76
N ARG A 494 -0.44 -4.24 -10.60
CA ARG A 494 -0.49 -4.41 -12.04
C ARG A 494 -0.08 -5.82 -12.47
N ALA A 495 1.06 -6.31 -12.00
CA ALA A 495 1.56 -7.62 -12.44
C ALA A 495 0.60 -8.77 -12.12
N GLU A 496 -0.17 -8.66 -11.04
CA GLU A 496 -1.13 -9.68 -10.61
C GLU A 496 -2.49 -9.58 -11.35
N TYR A 497 -2.96 -8.37 -11.67
CA TYR A 497 -4.33 -8.14 -12.14
C TYR A 497 -4.44 -7.48 -13.52
N GLU A 498 -3.33 -7.29 -14.25
CA GLU A 498 -3.39 -6.76 -15.61
C GLU A 498 -4.32 -7.58 -16.51
N ASP A 499 -5.03 -6.87 -17.40
CA ASP A 499 -6.09 -7.36 -18.28
C ASP A 499 -7.36 -7.95 -17.59
N GLY A 500 -7.42 -7.96 -16.25
CA GLY A 500 -8.52 -8.53 -15.48
C GLY A 500 -9.35 -7.51 -14.69
N THR A 501 -9.92 -7.99 -13.59
CA THR A 501 -10.62 -7.18 -12.60
C THR A 501 -10.00 -7.32 -11.21
N ALA A 502 -10.25 -6.33 -10.36
CA ALA A 502 -9.76 -6.35 -8.99
C ALA A 502 -10.80 -5.84 -7.98
N THR A 503 -10.73 -6.40 -6.78
CA THR A 503 -11.48 -6.02 -5.59
C THR A 503 -10.62 -5.18 -4.65
N THR A 504 -11.29 -4.47 -3.73
CA THR A 504 -10.63 -3.73 -2.66
C THR A 504 -9.73 -4.63 -1.80
N ALA A 505 -10.21 -5.83 -1.45
CA ALA A 505 -9.46 -6.79 -0.64
C ALA A 505 -8.18 -7.26 -1.33
N GLN A 506 -8.21 -7.46 -2.66
CA GLN A 506 -7.05 -7.82 -3.45
C GLN A 506 -5.99 -6.70 -3.49
N PHE A 507 -6.42 -5.44 -3.68
CA PHE A 507 -5.49 -4.31 -3.60
C PHE A 507 -4.84 -4.19 -2.21
N VAL A 508 -5.63 -4.32 -1.14
CA VAL A 508 -5.13 -4.28 0.24
C VAL A 508 -4.10 -5.40 0.47
N ALA A 509 -4.40 -6.63 0.03
CA ALA A 509 -3.48 -7.75 0.18
C ALA A 509 -2.13 -7.53 -0.53
N VAL A 510 -2.14 -6.96 -1.74
CA VAL A 510 -0.90 -6.58 -2.44
C VAL A 510 -0.16 -5.49 -1.70
N ALA A 511 -0.87 -4.47 -1.19
CA ALA A 511 -0.27 -3.38 -0.43
C ALA A 511 0.44 -3.89 0.83
N GLU A 512 -0.20 -4.77 1.61
CA GLU A 512 0.38 -5.39 2.80
C GLU A 512 1.57 -6.29 2.47
N ALA A 513 1.46 -7.11 1.41
CA ALA A 513 2.53 -8.01 0.99
C ALA A 513 3.82 -7.25 0.60
N VAL A 514 3.70 -6.13 -0.12
CA VAL A 514 4.85 -5.30 -0.49
C VAL A 514 5.32 -4.44 0.69
N HIS A 515 4.42 -3.98 1.55
CA HIS A 515 4.78 -3.18 2.73
C HIS A 515 5.59 -4.00 3.74
N GLY A 516 5.20 -5.27 3.96
CA GLY A 516 5.79 -6.21 4.90
C GLY A 516 5.06 -6.32 6.24
N GLU A 517 4.00 -5.53 6.46
CA GLU A 517 3.22 -5.48 7.69
C GLU A 517 1.74 -5.24 7.37
N PRO A 518 0.81 -5.64 8.26
CA PRO A 518 -0.62 -5.35 8.11
C PRO A 518 -0.90 -3.83 8.10
N LEU A 519 -1.83 -3.44 7.25
CA LEU A 519 -2.29 -2.05 7.05
C LEU A 519 -3.77 -1.88 7.44
N ASP A 520 -4.36 -2.83 8.16
CA ASP A 520 -5.75 -2.76 8.66
C ASP A 520 -6.01 -1.42 9.37
N TRP A 521 -5.07 -0.95 10.20
CA TRP A 521 -5.16 0.33 10.93
C TRP A 521 -5.28 1.55 10.00
N PHE A 522 -4.84 1.44 8.75
CA PHE A 522 -4.96 2.46 7.72
C PHE A 522 -6.22 2.23 6.88
N PHE A 523 -6.36 1.04 6.27
CA PHE A 523 -7.46 0.79 5.34
C PHE A 523 -8.83 0.77 6.03
N ASP A 524 -8.94 0.25 7.26
CA ASP A 524 -10.22 0.16 7.95
C ASP A 524 -10.86 1.54 8.19
N PRO A 525 -10.17 2.50 8.84
CA PRO A 525 -10.74 3.83 9.03
C PRO A 525 -10.95 4.61 7.73
N TRP A 526 -10.04 4.48 6.77
CA TRP A 526 -10.07 5.35 5.58
C TRP A 526 -11.00 4.84 4.48
N LEU A 527 -11.17 3.52 4.32
CA LEU A 527 -12.03 2.93 3.29
C LEU A 527 -13.44 2.67 3.78
N TYR A 528 -13.56 1.99 4.92
CA TYR A 528 -14.83 1.42 5.39
C TYR A 528 -15.55 2.29 6.41
N GLN A 529 -14.90 3.31 6.97
CA GLN A 529 -15.49 4.24 7.92
C GLN A 529 -15.70 5.65 7.35
N VAL A 530 -16.65 6.35 7.97
CA VAL A 530 -16.90 7.77 7.71
C VAL A 530 -15.92 8.62 8.52
N GLY A 531 -15.70 9.85 8.06
CA GLY A 531 -14.94 10.86 8.79
C GLY A 531 -13.52 11.08 8.29
N ALA A 532 -12.89 12.02 8.98
CA ALA A 532 -11.48 12.41 8.93
C ALA A 532 -11.17 13.16 10.25
N PRO A 533 -9.92 13.21 10.72
CA PRO A 533 -9.58 13.90 11.96
C PRO A 533 -9.56 15.44 11.78
N GLU A 534 -9.91 16.16 12.84
CA GLU A 534 -9.45 17.55 13.06
C GLU A 534 -8.32 17.50 14.08
N TYR A 535 -7.19 18.15 13.79
CA TYR A 535 -6.08 18.19 14.73
C TYR A 535 -6.11 19.45 15.58
N ARG A 536 -6.01 19.31 16.90
CA ARG A 536 -5.61 20.42 17.77
C ARG A 536 -4.28 20.09 18.39
N TYR A 537 -3.37 21.05 18.34
CA TYR A 537 -2.02 20.85 18.82
C TYR A 537 -1.57 22.02 19.67
N ALA A 538 -0.65 21.77 20.59
CA ALA A 538 0.01 22.79 21.38
C ALA A 538 1.44 22.35 21.59
N TRP A 539 2.37 23.29 21.68
CA TRP A 539 3.77 22.94 21.90
C TRP A 539 4.48 23.99 22.76
N ARG A 540 5.59 23.58 23.36
CA ARG A 540 6.51 24.50 24.03
C ARG A 540 7.96 24.07 23.85
N SER A 541 8.85 25.05 23.97
CA SER A 541 10.28 24.85 24.05
C SER A 541 10.68 24.45 25.48
N LEU A 542 11.51 23.43 25.61
CA LEU A 542 12.06 22.98 26.88
C LEU A 542 13.58 22.81 26.76
N THR A 543 14.32 23.30 27.76
CA THR A 543 15.77 23.08 27.87
C THR A 543 16.07 22.37 29.18
N LEU A 544 16.69 21.19 29.08
CA LEU A 544 17.10 20.39 30.23
C LEU A 544 18.59 20.10 30.13
N GLY A 545 19.37 20.62 31.07
CA GLY A 545 20.82 20.62 30.98
C GLY A 545 21.28 21.35 29.71
N GLN A 546 22.03 20.66 28.85
CA GLN A 546 22.50 21.17 27.55
C GLN A 546 21.63 20.75 26.36
N LYS A 547 20.56 19.97 26.58
CA LYS A 547 19.69 19.46 25.52
C LYS A 547 18.44 20.33 25.38
N SER A 548 18.01 20.56 24.14
CA SER A 548 16.75 21.24 23.80
C SER A 548 15.71 20.23 23.35
N TYR A 549 14.44 20.53 23.62
CA TYR A 549 13.30 19.68 23.26
C TYR A 549 12.12 20.52 22.78
N VAL A 550 11.28 19.91 21.95
CA VAL A 550 9.88 20.30 21.75
C VAL A 550 9.02 19.35 22.56
N GLU A 551 8.22 19.89 23.48
CA GLU A 551 7.11 19.14 24.07
C GLU A 551 5.85 19.47 23.25
N LEU A 552 5.26 18.46 22.63
CA LEU A 552 4.12 18.57 21.70
C LEU A 552 2.93 17.79 22.25
N TYR A 553 1.82 18.47 22.47
CA TYR A 553 0.51 17.87 22.66
C TYR A 553 -0.25 17.85 21.34
N LEU A 554 -0.75 16.69 20.93
CA LEU A 554 -1.55 16.52 19.71
C LEU A 554 -2.83 15.75 20.03
N THR A 555 -3.95 16.27 19.54
CA THR A 555 -5.25 15.63 19.67
C THR A 555 -5.97 15.54 18.34
N GLN A 556 -6.72 14.46 18.16
CA GLN A 556 -7.64 14.30 17.05
C GLN A 556 -9.09 14.35 17.53
N ILE A 557 -9.75 15.43 17.14
CA ILE A 557 -11.08 15.84 17.58
C ILE A 557 -12.04 15.62 16.43
N GLN A 558 -12.71 14.48 16.48
CA GLN A 558 -13.77 14.14 15.55
C GLN A 558 -14.92 13.48 16.29
N ASN A 559 -16.04 13.23 15.61
CA ASN A 559 -17.20 12.57 16.19
C ASN A 559 -16.76 11.32 16.98
N VAL A 560 -17.32 11.14 18.18
CA VAL A 560 -16.97 10.04 19.09
C VAL A 560 -17.28 8.66 18.51
N ASN A 561 -18.24 8.59 17.57
CA ASN A 561 -18.60 7.36 16.87
C ASN A 561 -17.70 7.06 15.67
N TRP A 562 -16.81 7.98 15.30
CA TRP A 562 -15.82 7.74 14.24
C TRP A 562 -14.58 7.10 14.84
N PRO A 563 -13.83 6.31 14.06
CA PRO A 563 -12.59 5.71 14.56
C PRO A 563 -11.54 6.78 14.86
N THR A 564 -10.49 6.32 15.54
CA THR A 564 -9.20 7.02 15.57
C THR A 564 -8.53 6.79 14.22
N PHE A 565 -7.99 7.85 13.61
CA PHE A 565 -7.31 7.77 12.32
C PHE A 565 -5.80 7.77 12.56
N THR A 566 -5.22 6.57 12.68
CA THR A 566 -3.77 6.41 12.87
C THR A 566 -3.03 6.92 11.65
N MET A 567 -2.12 7.89 11.83
CA MET A 567 -1.32 8.46 10.73
C MET A 567 0.04 8.95 11.24
N PRO A 568 1.11 8.84 10.41
CA PRO A 568 2.33 9.61 10.62
C PRO A 568 2.07 11.08 10.23
N VAL A 569 2.18 11.98 11.20
CA VAL A 569 1.96 13.41 11.02
C VAL A 569 3.31 14.13 11.03
N ASP A 570 3.64 14.82 9.94
CA ASP A 570 4.89 15.55 9.84
C ASP A 570 4.91 16.75 10.81
N VAL A 571 5.98 16.91 11.58
CA VAL A 571 6.20 18.07 12.44
C VAL A 571 7.45 18.80 11.96
N LEU A 572 7.27 19.97 11.36
CA LEU A 572 8.37 20.84 10.97
C LEU A 572 8.74 21.73 12.15
N ILE A 573 10.00 21.65 12.58
CA ILE A 573 10.53 22.39 13.72
C ILE A 573 11.59 23.35 13.19
N ALA A 574 11.37 24.64 13.42
CA ALA A 574 12.37 25.66 13.20
C ALA A 574 13.18 25.84 14.49
N THR A 575 14.50 25.82 14.39
CA THR A 575 15.40 26.05 15.52
C THR A 575 16.12 27.38 15.35
N SER A 576 16.90 27.79 16.35
CA SER A 576 17.78 28.97 16.26
C SER A 576 18.96 28.78 15.30
N GLU A 577 19.17 27.57 14.79
CA GLU A 577 20.07 27.28 13.68
C GLU A 577 19.36 27.50 12.34
N THR A 578 20.10 27.71 11.25
CA THR A 578 19.51 28.10 9.95
C THR A 578 18.71 27.00 9.25
N GLN A 579 18.70 25.77 9.76
CA GLN A 579 18.03 24.62 9.11
C GLN A 579 16.86 24.11 9.96
N SER A 580 15.66 24.13 9.40
CA SER A 580 14.49 23.45 9.97
C SER A 580 14.58 21.94 9.78
N THR A 581 14.10 21.18 10.76
CA THR A 581 14.00 19.71 10.73
C THR A 581 12.55 19.29 10.59
N THR A 582 12.27 18.18 9.89
CA THR A 582 10.92 17.59 9.83
C THR A 582 10.98 16.20 10.42
N THR A 583 10.18 15.95 11.46
CA THR A 583 10.11 14.66 12.16
C THR A 583 8.66 14.17 12.14
N PRO A 584 8.38 12.95 11.66
CA PRO A 584 7.04 12.38 11.78
C PRO A 584 6.76 11.96 13.23
N VAL A 585 5.55 12.24 13.71
CA VAL A 585 5.00 11.66 14.94
C VAL A 585 3.81 10.78 14.60
N TRP A 586 3.70 9.63 15.25
CA TRP A 586 2.60 8.68 15.00
C TRP A 586 1.40 9.01 15.88
N ASN A 587 0.38 9.65 15.29
CA ASN A 587 -0.86 9.91 16.00
C ASN A 587 -1.81 8.71 15.90
N SER A 588 -1.76 7.82 16.88
CA SER A 588 -2.54 6.57 16.98
C SER A 588 -3.64 6.62 18.04
N ALA A 589 -3.78 7.74 18.77
CA ALA A 589 -4.80 7.93 19.79
C ALA A 589 -5.42 9.33 19.75
N ARG A 590 -6.54 9.50 20.49
CA ARG A 590 -7.30 10.77 20.52
C ARG A 590 -6.51 11.93 21.13
N ALA A 591 -5.58 11.66 22.03
CA ALA A 591 -4.70 12.64 22.66
C ALA A 591 -3.36 11.98 22.97
N GLN A 592 -2.25 12.58 22.52
CA GLN A 592 -0.88 12.09 22.72
C GLN A 592 0.09 13.24 23.01
N HIS A 593 1.15 12.94 23.76
CA HIS A 593 2.18 13.88 24.16
C HIS A 593 3.57 13.41 23.73
N TYR A 594 4.24 14.16 22.87
CA TYR A 594 5.56 13.83 22.37
C TYR A 594 6.61 14.73 22.99
N LEU A 595 7.81 14.18 23.22
CA LEU A 595 8.99 14.95 23.61
C LEU A 595 10.08 14.70 22.57
N LEU A 596 10.34 15.71 21.74
CA LEU A 596 11.19 15.59 20.56
C LEU A 596 12.53 16.30 20.81
N PRO A 597 13.66 15.58 20.90
CA PRO A 597 14.98 16.19 21.04
C PRO A 597 15.33 17.09 19.86
N GLN A 598 15.96 18.24 20.12
CA GLN A 598 16.39 19.21 19.12
C GLN A 598 17.85 19.61 19.34
N PRO A 599 18.62 19.86 18.25
CA PRO A 599 20.01 20.27 18.34
C PRO A 599 20.18 21.68 18.93
N ALA A 600 19.15 22.52 18.82
CA ALA A 600 19.14 23.89 19.33
C ALA A 600 17.73 24.28 19.79
N PRO A 601 17.57 25.36 20.58
CA PRO A 601 16.27 25.80 21.05
C PRO A 601 15.27 26.03 19.90
N PRO A 602 14.07 25.41 19.95
CA PRO A 602 13.04 25.58 18.94
C PRO A 602 12.45 27.00 18.98
N LEU A 603 12.24 27.56 17.79
CA LEU A 603 11.65 28.89 17.56
C LEU A 603 10.24 28.82 16.97
N GLY A 604 9.87 27.70 16.36
CA GLY A 604 8.55 27.52 15.75
C GLY A 604 8.28 26.06 15.42
N LEU A 605 6.99 25.72 15.33
CA LEU A 605 6.50 24.41 14.94
C LEU A 605 5.36 24.58 13.94
N ALA A 606 5.37 23.75 12.89
CA ALA A 606 4.25 23.61 11.97
C ALA A 606 3.84 22.14 11.86
N LEU A 607 2.56 21.88 12.13
CA LEU A 607 1.95 20.55 12.01
C LEU A 607 1.52 20.28 10.57
N ASP A 608 1.96 19.15 10.02
CA ASP A 608 1.75 18.66 8.67
C ASP A 608 1.85 19.77 7.61
N PRO A 609 2.98 20.49 7.51
CA PRO A 609 3.06 21.71 6.68
C PRO A 609 2.93 21.46 5.18
N LYS A 610 3.03 20.19 4.76
CA LYS A 610 2.88 19.72 3.37
C LYS A 610 1.51 19.09 3.11
N ASP A 611 0.63 19.08 4.12
CA ASP A 611 -0.73 18.57 4.08
C ASP A 611 -0.82 17.12 3.56
N TRP A 612 0.05 16.23 4.04
CA TRP A 612 0.01 14.82 3.66
C TRP A 612 -1.21 14.08 4.19
N VAL A 613 -1.83 14.57 5.26
CA VAL A 613 -2.98 13.93 5.90
C VAL A 613 -4.29 14.62 5.49
N LEU A 614 -5.29 13.81 5.13
CA LEU A 614 -6.65 14.30 4.92
C LEU A 614 -7.25 14.69 6.28
N ILE A 615 -7.12 15.95 6.65
CA ILE A 615 -7.73 16.53 7.84
C ILE A 615 -8.92 17.44 7.51
N VAL A 616 -9.85 17.58 8.45
CA VAL A 616 -10.93 18.59 8.38
C VAL A 616 -10.37 19.98 8.69
N SER A 617 -9.56 20.07 9.75
CA SER A 617 -8.89 21.30 10.15
C SER A 617 -7.67 20.99 11.02
N LYS A 618 -6.77 21.97 11.19
CA LYS A 618 -5.75 21.96 12.23
C LYS A 618 -5.68 23.31 12.94
N GLN A 619 -5.57 23.31 14.26
CA GLN A 619 -5.56 24.53 15.07
C GLN A 619 -4.56 24.42 16.22
N GLU A 620 -3.76 25.47 16.41
CA GLU A 620 -2.93 25.61 17.62
C GLU A 620 -3.80 26.04 18.82
N THR A 621 -3.62 25.40 19.96
CA THR A 621 -4.37 25.60 21.20
C THR A 621 -3.45 25.81 22.40
N PRO A 622 -3.96 26.22 23.57
CA PRO A 622 -3.17 26.25 24.80
C PRO A 622 -2.58 24.87 25.14
N PHE A 623 -1.38 24.87 25.69
CA PHE A 623 -0.68 23.65 26.09
C PHE A 623 -1.41 22.91 27.21
N VAL A 624 -1.47 21.58 27.10
CA VAL A 624 -2.01 20.66 28.10
C VAL A 624 -0.87 19.78 28.59
N GLU A 625 -0.74 19.66 29.90
CA GLU A 625 0.33 18.86 30.51
C GLU A 625 0.11 17.36 30.25
N GLY A 626 1.21 16.71 29.86
CA GLY A 626 1.28 15.28 29.58
C GLY A 626 2.09 14.48 30.60
N PRO A 627 2.16 13.15 30.42
CA PRO A 627 2.83 12.23 31.34
C PRO A 627 4.33 12.53 31.46
N PRO A 628 4.99 12.07 32.53
CA PRO A 628 6.44 12.12 32.60
C PRO A 628 7.03 11.10 31.62
N LYS A 629 8.28 11.34 31.22
CA LYS A 629 9.06 10.54 30.27
C LYS A 629 10.51 10.51 30.74
N ILE A 630 11.18 9.39 30.52
CA ILE A 630 12.60 9.21 30.76
C ILE A 630 13.36 9.85 29.59
N ILE A 631 14.39 10.64 29.89
CA ILE A 631 15.20 11.35 28.87
C ILE A 631 16.65 10.91 28.83
N ALA A 632 17.12 10.24 29.88
CA ALA A 632 18.45 9.68 29.97
C ALA A 632 18.51 8.66 31.11
N THR A 633 19.40 7.68 30.96
CA THR A 633 19.89 6.86 32.07
C THR A 633 21.41 6.88 32.10
N THR A 634 21.97 6.56 33.26
CA THR A 634 23.39 6.30 33.41
C THR A 634 23.54 5.02 34.23
N PRO A 635 24.04 3.92 33.67
CA PRO A 635 24.47 3.77 32.28
C PRO A 635 23.38 4.02 31.23
N GLU A 636 23.76 4.48 30.04
CA GLU A 636 22.88 4.62 28.87
C GLU A 636 22.41 3.23 28.38
N PRO A 637 21.27 3.15 27.67
CA PRO A 637 20.84 1.90 27.02
C PRO A 637 21.97 1.31 26.16
N GLY A 638 22.28 0.04 26.38
CA GLY A 638 23.35 -0.71 25.70
C GLY A 638 24.78 -0.40 26.14
N GLU A 639 24.98 0.54 27.08
CA GLU A 639 26.31 0.98 27.48
C GLU A 639 27.09 -0.14 28.19
N ARG A 640 28.41 -0.17 27.97
CA ARG A 640 29.35 -1.12 28.58
C ARG A 640 30.29 -0.39 29.53
N ASN A 641 30.22 -0.71 30.82
CA ASN A 641 31.02 -0.05 31.86
C ASN A 641 31.85 -1.06 32.67
N ALA A 642 33.07 -0.70 33.07
CA ALA A 642 33.91 -1.56 33.91
C ALA A 642 33.52 -1.50 35.41
N ALA A 643 32.83 -0.44 35.82
CA ALA A 643 32.35 -0.27 37.19
C ALA A 643 31.08 0.58 37.20
N VAL A 644 30.05 0.10 37.90
CA VAL A 644 28.80 0.83 38.11
C VAL A 644 28.46 0.74 39.61
N ASP A 645 28.57 1.87 40.32
CA ASP A 645 28.25 2.00 41.74
C ASP A 645 26.84 2.55 41.98
N ARG A 646 26.22 3.12 40.94
CA ARG A 646 24.87 3.68 40.95
C ARG A 646 24.26 3.64 39.55
N VAL A 647 22.94 3.59 39.49
CA VAL A 647 22.16 3.77 38.26
C VAL A 647 21.31 5.03 38.41
N THR A 648 21.35 5.93 37.44
CA THR A 648 20.57 7.16 37.45
C THR A 648 19.51 7.13 36.35
N VAL A 649 18.26 7.49 36.69
CA VAL A 649 17.16 7.68 35.73
C VAL A 649 16.75 9.14 35.77
N SER A 650 16.86 9.83 34.62
CA SER A 650 16.49 11.24 34.47
C SER A 650 15.14 11.39 33.79
N PHE A 651 14.26 12.20 34.37
CA PHE A 651 12.94 12.53 33.85
C PHE A 651 12.90 13.96 33.32
N HIS A 652 12.05 14.23 32.32
CA HIS A 652 11.96 15.60 31.77
C HIS A 652 11.23 16.60 32.68
N LYS A 653 10.50 16.11 33.68
CA LYS A 653 9.70 16.90 34.62
C LYS A 653 9.69 16.24 36.01
N PRO A 654 9.28 16.96 37.08
CA PRO A 654 9.22 16.38 38.42
C PRO A 654 8.27 15.18 38.52
N VAL A 655 8.74 14.09 39.12
CA VAL A 655 7.95 12.86 39.35
C VAL A 655 7.81 12.54 40.84
N SER A 656 6.79 11.76 41.16
CA SER A 656 6.64 11.04 42.43
C SER A 656 7.12 9.62 42.25
N VAL A 657 8.08 9.20 43.09
CA VAL A 657 8.72 7.88 43.01
C VAL A 657 8.94 7.26 44.39
N SER A 658 9.07 5.94 44.40
CA SER A 658 9.34 5.07 45.53
C SER A 658 10.27 3.93 45.09
N ALA A 659 10.76 3.13 46.04
CA ALA A 659 11.62 1.98 45.72
C ALA A 659 10.88 0.89 44.91
N PHE A 660 9.55 0.81 44.99
CA PHE A 660 8.77 -0.20 44.27
C PHE A 660 8.56 0.13 42.79
N ASP A 661 8.89 1.35 42.38
CA ASP A 661 8.75 1.80 41.00
C ASP A 661 9.93 1.37 40.12
N PHE A 662 10.93 0.70 40.70
CA PHE A 662 12.14 0.26 40.01
C PHE A 662 12.47 -1.19 40.35
N SER A 663 12.93 -1.95 39.36
CA SER A 663 13.66 -3.20 39.59
C SER A 663 14.99 -3.18 38.83
N LEU A 664 16.01 -3.80 39.42
CA LEU A 664 17.30 -4.02 38.77
C LEU A 664 17.61 -5.50 38.86
N GLU A 665 17.74 -6.16 37.71
CA GLU A 665 17.95 -7.60 37.62
C GLU A 665 19.22 -7.86 36.82
N ALA A 666 20.09 -8.70 37.38
CA ALA A 666 21.26 -9.21 36.69
C ALA A 666 20.89 -10.54 36.00
N GLU A 667 21.31 -10.74 34.76
CA GLU A 667 20.96 -11.94 33.97
C GLU A 667 21.43 -13.23 34.66
N LEU A 668 22.64 -13.23 35.24
CA LEU A 668 23.20 -14.41 35.91
C LEU A 668 22.89 -14.44 37.41
N SER A 669 22.88 -13.26 38.06
CA SER A 669 22.84 -13.17 39.52
C SER A 669 21.45 -12.90 40.10
N GLY A 670 20.44 -12.63 39.26
CA GLY A 670 19.08 -12.34 39.67
C GLY A 670 18.89 -10.91 40.20
N GLU A 671 17.85 -10.72 41.03
CA GLU A 671 17.44 -9.41 41.55
C GLU A 671 18.55 -8.75 42.39
N VAL A 672 18.79 -7.47 42.13
CA VAL A 672 19.75 -6.63 42.84
C VAL A 672 19.01 -5.70 43.80
N PRO A 673 19.22 -5.81 45.12
CA PRO A 673 18.65 -4.89 46.09
C PRO A 673 19.17 -3.46 45.85
N ILE A 674 18.24 -2.51 45.74
CA ILE A 674 18.54 -1.09 45.49
C ILE A 674 17.91 -0.19 46.56
N VAL A 675 18.59 0.93 46.86
CA VAL A 675 18.03 2.07 47.58
C VAL A 675 17.82 3.20 46.59
N VAL A 676 16.61 3.76 46.57
CA VAL A 676 16.23 4.84 45.65
C VAL A 676 16.23 6.17 46.40
N ALA A 677 16.95 7.16 45.84
CA ALA A 677 16.88 8.55 46.26
C ALA A 677 16.47 9.43 45.07
N TYR A 678 15.52 10.34 45.27
CA TYR A 678 15.04 11.23 44.21
C TYR A 678 15.47 12.67 44.44
N ASN A 679 16.14 13.25 43.45
CA ASN A 679 16.48 14.66 43.38
C ASN A 679 15.40 15.41 42.60
N ALA A 680 14.53 16.12 43.32
CA ALA A 680 13.44 16.90 42.72
C ALA A 680 13.89 18.15 41.94
N ILE A 681 15.15 18.60 42.09
CA ILE A 681 15.70 19.74 41.35
C ILE A 681 16.25 19.28 40.00
N GLU A 682 16.94 18.14 39.99
CA GLU A 682 17.55 17.56 38.78
C GLU A 682 16.59 16.63 38.03
N HIS A 683 15.44 16.31 38.63
CA HIS A 683 14.48 15.32 38.15
C HIS A 683 15.11 13.93 37.97
N GLN A 684 15.94 13.52 38.93
CA GLN A 684 16.73 12.29 38.84
C GLN A 684 16.41 11.33 39.98
N ALA A 685 16.11 10.07 39.64
CA ALA A 685 16.14 8.96 40.58
C ALA A 685 17.52 8.30 40.54
N VAL A 686 18.18 8.21 41.69
CA VAL A 686 19.48 7.55 41.86
C VAL A 686 19.24 6.25 42.61
N LEU A 687 19.50 5.14 41.94
CA LEU A 687 19.38 3.77 42.44
C LEU A 687 20.78 3.34 42.88
N THR A 688 20.95 3.09 44.18
CA THR A 688 22.23 2.67 44.76
C THR A 688 22.13 1.20 45.17
N PRO A 689 22.81 0.29 44.46
CA PRO A 689 22.97 -1.10 44.89
C PRO A 689 23.68 -1.21 46.25
N GLY A 690 23.42 -2.28 47.00
CA GLY A 690 24.09 -2.53 48.28
C GLY A 690 25.61 -2.73 48.18
N ASP A 691 26.06 -3.33 47.07
CA ASP A 691 27.45 -3.51 46.68
C ASP A 691 27.63 -3.07 45.22
N ALA A 692 28.86 -2.72 44.80
CA ALA A 692 29.14 -2.42 43.40
C ALA A 692 28.67 -3.56 42.47
N LEU A 693 28.08 -3.19 41.32
CA LEU A 693 27.59 -4.17 40.36
C LEU A 693 28.74 -5.03 39.84
N ARG A 694 28.49 -6.34 39.78
CA ARG A 694 29.46 -7.31 39.28
C ARG A 694 29.39 -7.40 37.77
N PRO A 695 30.39 -7.97 37.10
CA PRO A 695 30.31 -8.20 35.66
C PRO A 695 29.12 -9.10 35.30
N ASP A 696 28.14 -8.53 34.62
CA ASP A 696 26.86 -9.15 34.25
C ASP A 696 26.13 -8.25 33.21
N ARG A 697 25.07 -8.78 32.63
CA ARG A 697 24.08 -7.99 31.90
C ARG A 697 22.97 -7.60 32.86
N TYR A 698 22.60 -6.33 32.84
CA TYR A 698 21.61 -5.78 33.75
C TYR A 698 20.40 -5.29 32.99
N ARG A 699 19.23 -5.63 33.50
CA ARG A 699 17.93 -5.11 33.10
C ARG A 699 17.39 -4.20 34.20
N LEU A 700 17.25 -2.92 33.89
CA LEU A 700 16.53 -1.94 34.68
C LEU A 700 15.08 -1.87 34.19
N THR A 701 14.13 -2.09 35.09
CA THR A 701 12.71 -1.82 34.83
C THR A 701 12.28 -0.58 35.60
N VAL A 702 11.61 0.35 34.93
CA VAL A 702 10.94 1.51 35.54
C VAL A 702 9.45 1.37 35.28
N TRP A 703 8.68 1.14 36.34
CA TRP A 703 7.25 0.84 36.23
C TRP A 703 6.41 2.11 35.95
N ASP A 704 5.24 1.91 35.36
CA ASP A 704 4.27 2.96 35.06
C ASP A 704 3.61 3.59 36.32
N SER A 705 3.90 3.03 37.49
CA SER A 705 3.56 3.57 38.80
C SER A 705 4.36 4.83 39.17
N VAL A 706 5.48 5.11 38.48
CA VAL A 706 6.07 6.46 38.48
C VAL A 706 5.04 7.44 37.91
N THR A 707 4.74 8.51 38.65
CA THR A 707 3.72 9.49 38.25
C THR A 707 4.26 10.90 38.22
N ASP A 708 3.71 11.74 37.35
CA ASP A 708 4.02 13.17 37.35
C ASP A 708 3.59 13.80 38.69
N ALA A 709 4.47 14.61 39.28
CA ALA A 709 4.24 15.15 40.61
C ALA A 709 3.09 16.17 40.68
N ALA A 710 2.73 16.79 39.54
CA ALA A 710 1.69 17.82 39.49
C ALA A 710 0.32 17.25 39.10
N SER A 711 0.27 16.38 38.09
CA SER A 711 -0.95 15.86 37.46
C SER A 711 -1.30 14.44 37.88
N SER A 712 -0.36 13.71 38.52
CA SER A 712 -0.50 12.29 38.85
C SER A 712 -0.71 11.36 37.65
N GLN A 713 -0.39 11.83 36.42
CA GLN A 713 -0.39 10.97 35.24
C GLN A 713 0.76 9.96 35.33
N SER A 714 0.47 8.69 35.02
CA SER A 714 1.46 7.61 34.95
C SER A 714 2.52 7.87 33.89
N LEU A 715 3.70 7.30 34.11
CA LEU A 715 4.83 7.33 33.19
C LEU A 715 4.43 6.83 31.80
N ASP A 716 5.00 7.48 30.80
CA ASP A 716 4.97 7.10 29.38
C ASP A 716 6.38 6.55 29.06
N GLY A 717 6.58 5.32 29.53
CA GLY A 717 7.90 4.73 29.78
C GLY A 717 8.39 3.80 28.69
N GLU A 718 7.55 3.40 27.73
CA GLU A 718 7.90 2.44 26.68
C GLU A 718 9.17 2.88 25.93
N ILE A 719 10.05 1.94 25.63
CA ILE A 719 11.26 2.20 24.85
C ILE A 719 11.28 1.22 23.69
N ALA A 720 11.46 1.74 22.48
CA ALA A 720 11.43 0.93 21.25
C ALA A 720 12.58 -0.09 21.19
N ASP A 721 13.74 0.26 21.74
CA ASP A 721 14.91 -0.59 21.80
C ASP A 721 15.64 -0.39 23.15
N PRO A 722 15.65 -1.39 24.06
CA PRO A 722 16.23 -1.28 25.39
C PRO A 722 17.76 -1.15 25.39
N LEU A 723 18.42 -1.33 24.25
CA LEU A 723 19.87 -1.28 24.08
C LEU A 723 20.34 -0.05 23.28
N ASN A 724 19.43 0.83 22.87
CA ASN A 724 19.78 1.97 22.02
C ASN A 724 19.47 3.31 22.70
N PRO A 725 20.47 4.16 22.98
CA PRO A 725 20.25 5.44 23.63
C PRO A 725 19.39 6.40 22.80
N ALA A 726 19.32 6.22 21.47
CA ALA A 726 18.45 7.00 20.59
C ALA A 726 16.96 6.65 20.74
N ALA A 727 16.62 5.57 21.47
CA ALA A 727 15.24 5.24 21.80
C ALA A 727 14.66 6.08 22.95
N LEU A 728 15.48 6.96 23.56
CA LEU A 728 15.04 7.98 24.50
C LEU A 728 14.91 9.35 23.79
N PRO A 729 13.94 10.21 24.17
CA PRO A 729 13.01 10.07 25.29
C PRO A 729 12.00 8.93 25.14
N SER A 730 11.57 8.36 26.27
CA SER A 730 10.62 7.25 26.29
C SER A 730 9.21 7.64 25.83
N GLY A 731 8.44 6.62 25.49
CA GLY A 731 6.99 6.64 25.42
C GLY A 731 6.40 6.75 24.03
N ASP A 732 5.19 6.23 23.87
CA ASP A 732 4.37 6.36 22.65
C ASP A 732 3.47 7.62 22.67
N GLY A 733 3.51 8.36 23.77
CA GLY A 733 2.73 9.58 23.99
C GLY A 733 1.49 9.39 24.86
N LEU A 734 1.26 8.19 25.40
CA LEU A 734 0.16 7.85 26.31
C LEU A 734 0.68 7.53 27.72
N PRO A 735 -0.07 7.89 28.77
CA PRO A 735 0.26 7.44 30.12
C PRO A 735 0.00 5.94 30.30
N GLY A 736 0.83 5.26 31.10
CA GLY A 736 0.61 3.86 31.51
C GLY A 736 1.66 2.86 31.02
N GLY A 737 2.86 3.35 30.73
CA GLY A 737 3.95 2.59 30.12
C GLY A 737 5.14 2.37 31.02
N SER A 738 5.65 1.14 31.06
CA SER A 738 6.87 0.80 31.77
C SER A 738 8.07 0.81 30.84
N ALA A 739 9.23 1.26 31.34
CA ALA A 739 10.49 1.26 30.62
C ALA A 739 11.30 0.02 30.97
N VAL A 740 11.93 -0.57 29.96
CA VAL A 740 12.97 -1.59 30.14
C VAL A 740 14.24 -1.08 29.47
N ILE A 741 15.34 -1.06 30.22
CA ILE A 741 16.63 -0.57 29.77
C ILE A 741 17.68 -1.60 30.13
N GLU A 742 18.55 -1.92 29.18
CA GLU A 742 19.60 -2.92 29.37
C GLU A 742 20.98 -2.29 29.26
N PHE A 743 21.92 -2.71 30.11
CA PHE A 743 23.32 -2.28 30.07
C PHE A 743 24.24 -3.40 30.56
N ILE A 744 25.54 -3.27 30.34
CA ILE A 744 26.52 -4.31 30.64
C ILE A 744 27.58 -3.79 31.59
N VAL A 745 27.78 -4.50 32.69
CA VAL A 745 28.98 -4.33 33.50
C VAL A 745 30.00 -5.36 33.02
N THR A 746 31.13 -4.87 32.54
CA THR A 746 32.23 -5.67 32.01
C THR A 746 33.21 -6.04 33.11
N GLN A 747 33.99 -7.09 32.87
CA GLN A 747 35.16 -7.39 33.70
C GLN A 747 36.16 -6.21 33.65
N PRO A 748 36.96 -5.99 34.71
CA PRO A 748 38.05 -5.02 34.67
C PRO A 748 38.96 -5.29 33.46
N VAL A 749 39.36 -4.23 32.75
CA VAL A 749 40.28 -4.35 31.61
C VAL A 749 41.65 -4.82 32.10
N ILE A 750 42.00 -6.05 31.76
CA ILE A 750 43.36 -6.57 31.89
C ILE A 750 43.94 -6.59 30.48
N PRO A 751 44.90 -5.72 30.12
CA PRO A 751 45.36 -5.66 28.73
C PRO A 751 46.06 -6.98 28.36
N GLY A 752 45.53 -7.62 27.31
CA GLY A 752 45.85 -8.96 26.84
C GLY A 752 44.86 -10.06 27.25
N ASP A 753 43.92 -9.83 28.17
CA ASP A 753 42.91 -10.82 28.57
C ASP A 753 41.63 -10.60 27.76
N LEU A 754 41.48 -11.35 26.67
CA LEU A 754 40.40 -11.19 25.69
C LEU A 754 39.31 -12.24 25.89
N ASN A 755 39.52 -13.24 26.73
CA ASN A 755 38.47 -14.18 27.11
C ASN A 755 37.85 -13.87 28.49
N CYS A 756 38.44 -12.91 29.21
CA CYS A 756 38.05 -12.44 30.54
C CYS A 756 38.02 -13.51 31.62
N ASP A 757 38.93 -14.48 31.52
CA ASP A 757 39.15 -15.49 32.56
C ASP A 757 40.02 -14.96 33.72
N GLY A 758 40.56 -13.74 33.60
CA GLY A 758 41.38 -13.07 34.58
C GLY A 758 42.88 -13.30 34.40
N ALA A 759 43.31 -13.97 33.32
CA ALA A 759 44.71 -14.29 33.08
C ALA A 759 45.08 -14.16 31.60
N VAL A 760 46.07 -13.30 31.30
CA VAL A 760 46.66 -13.21 29.95
C VAL A 760 47.47 -14.46 29.65
N ASN A 761 46.94 -15.36 28.83
CA ASN A 761 47.52 -16.68 28.56
C ASN A 761 47.18 -17.18 27.14
N ASN A 762 47.62 -18.39 26.80
CA ASN A 762 47.46 -18.91 25.44
C ASN A 762 45.98 -19.12 25.00
N PHE A 763 45.02 -19.10 25.92
CA PHE A 763 43.59 -19.13 25.63
C PHE A 763 43.05 -17.77 25.16
N ASP A 764 43.78 -16.67 25.33
CA ASP A 764 43.42 -15.35 24.79
C ASP A 764 43.74 -15.19 23.32
N ILE A 765 44.61 -16.04 22.76
CA ILE A 765 45.09 -15.88 21.37
C ILE A 765 43.93 -15.90 20.37
N ASP A 766 43.03 -16.87 20.49
CA ASP A 766 41.90 -17.01 19.56
C ASP A 766 40.90 -15.85 19.74
N ALA A 767 40.71 -15.39 20.98
CA ALA A 767 39.83 -14.27 21.30
C ALA A 767 40.41 -12.93 20.81
N PHE A 768 41.71 -12.69 20.98
CA PHE A 768 42.45 -11.54 20.47
C PHE A 768 42.42 -11.49 18.95
N VAL A 769 42.69 -12.61 18.28
CA VAL A 769 42.60 -12.69 16.81
C VAL A 769 41.18 -12.43 16.35
N LEU A 770 40.17 -13.03 17.01
CA LEU A 770 38.76 -12.82 16.66
C LEU A 770 38.36 -11.36 16.83
N ALA A 771 38.72 -10.71 17.94
CA ALA A 771 38.43 -9.31 18.18
C ALA A 771 39.06 -8.39 17.13
N LEU A 772 40.29 -8.70 16.70
CA LEU A 772 41.05 -7.92 15.71
C LEU A 772 40.48 -8.06 14.29
N VAL A 773 40.03 -9.26 13.90
CA VAL A 773 39.57 -9.54 12.53
C VAL A 773 38.05 -9.43 12.35
N ASP A 774 37.28 -9.62 13.43
CA ASP A 774 35.82 -9.62 13.45
C ASP A 774 35.29 -9.25 14.85
N ALA A 775 35.35 -7.94 15.15
CA ALA A 775 34.92 -7.39 16.43
C ALA A 775 33.44 -7.70 16.76
N VAL A 776 32.59 -7.91 15.74
CA VAL A 776 31.17 -8.25 15.92
C VAL A 776 31.04 -9.68 16.43
N ALA A 777 31.71 -10.63 15.78
CA ALA A 777 31.73 -12.03 16.22
C ALA A 777 32.37 -12.19 17.61
N TYR A 778 33.42 -11.41 17.91
CA TYR A 778 33.99 -11.36 19.25
C TYR A 778 32.99 -10.90 20.31
N SER A 779 32.30 -9.78 20.07
CA SER A 779 31.32 -9.23 21.02
C SER A 779 30.14 -10.18 21.30
N GLN A 780 29.86 -11.09 20.38
CA GLN A 780 28.87 -12.17 20.56
C GLN A 780 29.43 -13.35 21.36
N ALA A 781 30.68 -13.75 21.10
CA ALA A 781 31.33 -14.86 21.79
C ALA A 781 31.75 -14.52 23.23
N TYR A 782 32.14 -13.27 23.48
CA TYR A 782 32.65 -12.77 24.77
C TYR A 782 31.88 -11.52 25.23
N PRO A 783 30.57 -11.66 25.52
CA PRO A 783 29.68 -10.51 25.70
C PRO A 783 29.95 -9.68 26.95
N LEU A 784 30.67 -10.21 27.96
CA LEU A 784 31.06 -9.49 29.18
C LEU A 784 32.48 -8.92 29.12
N CYS A 785 33.19 -9.19 28.02
CA CYS A 785 34.54 -8.69 27.82
C CYS A 785 34.56 -7.28 27.24
N ASN A 786 35.54 -6.50 27.68
CA ASN A 786 35.83 -5.23 27.07
C ASN A 786 36.83 -5.46 25.91
N PRO A 787 36.47 -5.17 24.64
CA PRO A 787 37.38 -5.34 23.52
C PRO A 787 38.64 -4.46 23.62
N MET A 788 38.63 -3.41 24.45
CA MET A 788 39.81 -2.59 24.72
C MET A 788 40.87 -3.30 25.57
N ALA A 789 40.60 -4.51 26.08
CA ALA A 789 41.66 -5.38 26.55
C ALA A 789 42.65 -5.75 25.42
N GLY A 790 42.26 -5.61 24.15
CA GLY A 790 43.11 -5.79 22.99
C GLY A 790 44.08 -4.65 22.71
N ASP A 791 43.83 -3.44 23.22
CA ASP A 791 44.76 -2.30 23.17
C ASP A 791 45.81 -2.51 24.27
N VAL A 792 46.86 -3.25 23.91
CA VAL A 792 47.88 -3.72 24.85
C VAL A 792 49.00 -2.70 25.00
N ASP A 793 49.23 -1.88 23.97
CA ASP A 793 50.23 -0.83 23.94
C ASP A 793 49.74 0.50 24.57
N GLY A 794 48.42 0.65 24.72
CA GLY A 794 47.75 1.74 25.44
C GLY A 794 47.62 3.02 24.63
N ASP A 795 47.68 2.97 23.30
CA ASP A 795 47.58 4.14 22.43
C ASP A 795 46.12 4.61 22.17
N GLY A 796 45.14 3.85 22.64
CA GLY A 796 43.72 4.11 22.49
C GLY A 796 43.09 3.45 21.25
N HIS A 797 43.86 2.67 20.49
CA HIS A 797 43.43 1.93 19.32
C HIS A 797 43.79 0.46 19.47
N PHE A 798 42.82 -0.42 19.19
CA PHE A 798 43.10 -1.84 19.07
C PHE A 798 43.28 -2.19 17.58
N ASP A 799 44.52 -2.43 17.17
CA ASP A 799 44.88 -2.76 15.79
C ASP A 799 46.07 -3.75 15.69
N ASN A 800 46.76 -3.77 14.54
CA ASN A 800 47.85 -4.72 14.33
C ASN A 800 49.13 -4.38 15.11
N PHE A 801 49.25 -3.16 15.63
CA PHE A 801 50.41 -2.72 16.42
C PHE A 801 50.41 -3.34 17.82
N ASP A 802 49.24 -3.72 18.35
CA ASP A 802 49.09 -4.44 19.61
C ASP A 802 49.63 -5.87 19.61
N ILE A 803 49.86 -6.47 18.44
CA ILE A 803 50.21 -7.89 18.32
C ILE A 803 51.53 -8.19 19.04
N ASP A 804 52.54 -7.35 18.85
CA ASP A 804 53.88 -7.59 19.41
C ASP A 804 53.85 -7.46 20.94
N ASP A 805 53.11 -6.49 21.48
CA ASP A 805 52.96 -6.27 22.91
C ASP A 805 52.06 -7.33 23.56
N PHE A 806 51.01 -7.78 22.87
CA PHE A 806 50.22 -8.93 23.30
C PHE A 806 51.07 -10.20 23.38
N VAL A 807 51.88 -10.49 22.36
CA VAL A 807 52.82 -11.62 22.37
C VAL A 807 53.85 -11.49 23.49
N ALA A 808 54.36 -10.27 23.74
CA ALA A 808 55.29 -10.03 24.84
C ALA A 808 54.66 -10.31 26.21
N ARG A 809 53.36 -10.04 26.39
CA ARG A 809 52.63 -10.37 27.61
C ARG A 809 52.34 -11.86 27.78
N LEU A 810 52.09 -12.60 26.69
CA LEU A 810 51.90 -14.05 26.75
C LEU A 810 53.16 -14.83 27.15
N LEU A 811 54.34 -14.23 26.98
CA LEU A 811 55.65 -14.84 27.25
C LEU A 811 56.19 -14.55 28.65
N ASN A 812 55.56 -13.66 29.40
CA ASN A 812 55.92 -13.25 30.76
C ASN A 812 54.87 -13.72 31.77
#